data_AF-A0A372R0U5-F1
#
_entry.id   AF-A0A372R0U5-F1
#
_cell.length_a   1.000
_cell.length_b   1.000
_cell.length_c   1.000
_cell.angle_alpha   90.00
_cell.angle_beta   90.00
_cell.angle_gamma   90.00
#
_symmetry.space_group_name_H-M   'P 1'
#
loop_
_entity.id
_entity.type
_entity.pdbx_description
1 polymer ?
#
loop_
_entity_poly.entity_id
_entity_poly.type
_entity_poly.pdbx_seq_one_letter_code
_entity_poly.pdbx_strand_id
1 'polypeptide(L)'
;MSMDQLFKDRNLLPKDYEKFRNYIKDNIDDLIRHGRRQDRFANILRSLRSLPIWPICSSDDKFIDAKSGILLPHNLPFFPLQENVHFYKCDNESDYNALFNLGANSIDELEYVRDHFLPQHIFTKPSEEYINFLKKVLSLENKEIEQFLKDCPVIPNVTHESLVKANTLYDNTVPLFFNVFEGSDKFLAPELQNPRLMGALERIGLKRHVNANRFIECAKEIESQFSKSESFPENIVKHRAKYVTDYFYGHLTSLGLTFDQLNQIMNIKFVPSVKYFQNRLFNEEAKVTLGYECLAELCSQQYKEVCWSQRPLFEQSVEPNDILYRYFPNIGKPTIIDVIKHWLLVVEKIKLGSLTWKSSENYKVIKKIIEKIYEIMNEFSQEMVHKNIITSFILNKRLFLNGEDLFDKDNWVAGDNLVFGVQEDISKGLKKVDEFIMPYKDLLKLAGAHELEEINVNEYDLIHDYHDQKDLLHNNLLKRLIRHPDTKHHDVIFIVGEEGTRIGASRYVLSAASEYFEKMFCGHTAESEDNRQVEVRLDYIQSNSFQVFLRWLYGESFEEASSILRKRTEEENYDSYYLDFLVNLLKITDISGCKPLKDIVEITIMKEGCVNINNVLEMSEWADNCKALKLKNHCEKFINLNRGLILEKRLEFCENAINDEEREEESKMLNIILNN
;
A
#
# COMPACT_ATOMS: atom_id res chain seq x y z
N MET A 1 25.70 60.79 66.53
CA MET A 1 26.23 61.12 65.20
C MET A 1 26.18 59.86 64.37
N SER A 2 25.44 59.86 63.26
CA SER A 2 25.42 58.69 62.37
C SER A 2 26.77 58.55 61.65
N MET A 3 27.11 57.35 61.18
CA MET A 3 28.31 57.15 60.38
C MET A 3 28.28 58.00 59.10
N ASP A 4 27.10 58.20 58.52
CA ASP A 4 26.88 59.11 57.38
C ASP A 4 27.25 60.56 57.68
N GLN A 5 26.89 61.07 58.87
CA GLN A 5 27.27 62.42 59.29
C GLN A 5 28.79 62.52 59.47
N LEU A 6 29.40 61.51 60.09
CA LEU A 6 30.86 61.47 60.30
C LEU A 6 31.65 61.46 58.99
N PHE A 7 31.16 60.76 57.96
CA PHE A 7 31.82 60.70 56.66
C PHE A 7 31.56 61.96 55.81
N LYS A 8 30.37 62.58 55.90
CA LYS A 8 30.05 63.83 55.20
C LYS A 8 30.80 65.05 55.77
N ASP A 9 30.99 65.11 57.08
CA ASP A 9 31.63 66.26 57.74
C ASP A 9 33.17 66.28 57.60
N ARG A 10 33.78 65.19 57.11
CA ARG A 10 35.26 65.01 57.10
C ARG A 10 35.95 65.18 55.73
N ASN A 11 35.25 65.62 54.68
CA ASN A 11 35.83 65.85 53.34
C ASN A 11 36.74 64.70 52.85
N LEU A 12 36.30 63.46 53.03
CA LEU A 12 37.06 62.27 52.59
C LEU A 12 37.19 62.24 51.07
N LEU A 13 38.37 61.89 50.56
CA LEU A 13 38.60 61.74 49.12
C LEU A 13 38.14 60.34 48.67
N PRO A 14 37.76 60.13 47.39
CA PRO A 14 37.38 58.81 46.86
C PRO A 14 38.38 57.68 47.17
N LYS A 15 39.69 58.00 47.22
CA LYS A 15 40.77 57.08 47.59
C LYS A 15 40.68 56.58 49.04
N ASP A 16 40.12 57.36 49.94
CA ASP A 16 39.96 56.97 51.36
C ASP A 16 38.83 55.94 51.49
N TYR A 17 37.72 56.13 50.77
CA TYR A 17 36.65 55.14 50.66
C TYR A 17 37.16 53.81 50.10
N GLU A 18 38.01 53.87 49.07
CA GLU A 18 38.64 52.69 48.47
C GLU A 18 39.54 51.94 49.45
N LYS A 19 40.37 52.63 50.23
CA LYS A 19 41.21 52.01 51.28
C LYS A 19 40.36 51.27 52.31
N PHE A 20 39.26 51.88 52.78
CA PHE A 20 38.35 51.23 53.72
C PHE A 20 37.68 49.99 53.11
N ARG A 21 37.24 50.08 51.86
CA ARG A 21 36.67 48.92 51.14
C ARG A 21 37.69 47.80 51.01
N ASN A 22 38.91 48.08 50.57
CA ASN A 22 39.95 47.05 50.37
C ASN A 22 40.32 46.37 51.68
N TYR A 23 40.47 47.13 52.78
CA TYR A 23 40.67 46.53 54.10
C TYR A 23 39.55 45.55 54.48
N ILE A 24 38.29 45.90 54.22
CA ILE A 24 37.16 45.03 54.52
C ILE A 24 37.20 43.79 53.60
N LYS A 25 37.38 43.96 52.28
CA LYS A 25 37.47 42.85 51.33
C LYS A 25 38.53 41.83 51.72
N ASP A 26 39.72 42.30 52.07
CA ASP A 26 40.87 41.44 52.37
C ASP A 26 40.70 40.66 53.70
N ASN A 27 39.84 41.12 54.60
CA ASN A 27 39.77 40.59 55.97
C ASN A 27 38.37 40.08 56.37
N ILE A 28 37.32 40.27 55.56
CA ILE A 28 35.93 40.00 55.97
C ILE A 28 35.68 38.53 56.32
N ASP A 29 36.27 37.60 55.57
CA ASP A 29 36.11 36.16 55.82
C ASP A 29 36.74 35.74 57.14
N ASP A 30 37.96 36.20 57.40
CA ASP A 30 38.67 35.96 58.66
C ASP A 30 37.94 36.62 59.84
N LEU A 31 37.46 37.86 59.65
CA LEU A 31 36.67 38.57 60.65
C LEU A 31 35.38 37.81 61.00
N ILE A 32 34.65 37.29 60.00
CA ILE A 32 33.44 36.48 60.23
C ILE A 32 33.78 35.14 60.88
N ARG A 33 34.83 34.46 60.42
CA ARG A 33 35.26 33.16 60.94
C ARG A 33 35.69 33.22 62.40
N HIS A 34 36.51 34.21 62.77
CA HIS A 34 36.98 34.41 64.14
C HIS A 34 35.92 35.06 65.04
N GLY A 35 35.12 35.97 64.47
CA GLY A 35 34.14 36.77 65.17
C GLY A 35 32.92 36.01 65.69
N ARG A 36 32.48 34.95 64.99
CA ARG A 36 31.34 34.10 65.44
C ARG A 36 31.50 33.51 66.85
N ARG A 37 32.73 33.52 67.41
CA ARG A 37 33.06 33.02 68.75
C ARG A 37 33.09 34.10 69.85
N GLN A 38 32.77 35.36 69.53
CA GLN A 38 32.89 36.50 70.45
C GLN A 38 31.58 37.31 70.55
N ASP A 39 31.13 37.59 71.78
CA ASP A 39 29.87 38.34 72.04
C ASP A 39 29.84 39.76 71.46
N ARG A 40 31.01 40.39 71.31
CA ARG A 40 31.13 41.76 70.77
C ARG A 40 31.12 41.82 69.24
N PHE A 41 31.24 40.68 68.56
CA PHE A 41 31.37 40.64 67.10
C PHE A 41 30.13 41.16 66.37
N ALA A 42 28.93 40.94 66.92
CA ALA A 42 27.69 41.47 66.36
C ALA A 42 27.71 43.01 66.25
N ASN A 43 28.34 43.70 67.21
CA ASN A 43 28.48 45.15 67.20
C ASN A 43 29.51 45.64 66.18
N ILE A 44 30.61 44.89 66.01
CA ILE A 44 31.62 45.17 64.98
C ILE A 44 31.00 45.01 63.59
N LEU A 45 30.30 43.90 63.35
CA LEU A 45 29.64 43.65 62.07
C LEU A 45 28.53 44.69 61.79
N ARG A 46 27.77 45.09 62.81
CA ARG A 46 26.79 46.19 62.70
C ARG A 46 27.46 47.51 62.30
N SER A 47 28.64 47.80 62.84
CA SER A 47 29.39 49.01 62.52
C SER A 47 29.92 48.97 61.09
N LEU A 48 30.50 47.83 60.67
CA LEU A 48 30.98 47.62 59.29
C LEU A 48 29.85 47.74 58.27
N ARG A 49 28.66 47.20 58.60
CA ARG A 49 27.45 47.31 57.77
C ARG A 49 26.99 48.76 57.57
N SER A 50 27.13 49.62 58.58
CA SER A 50 26.69 51.02 58.54
C SER A 50 27.66 52.00 57.87
N LEU A 51 28.77 51.52 57.29
CA LEU A 51 29.76 52.38 56.63
C LEU A 51 29.29 52.80 55.23
N PRO A 52 29.09 54.09 54.94
CA PRO A 52 28.64 54.57 53.63
C PRO A 52 29.80 54.62 52.62
N ILE A 53 30.35 53.46 52.30
CA ILE A 53 31.57 53.34 51.51
C ILE A 53 31.39 52.56 50.21
N TRP A 54 30.20 52.01 49.97
CA TRP A 54 29.94 51.14 48.83
C TRP A 54 29.36 51.94 47.66
N PRO A 55 30.02 51.96 46.49
CA PRO A 55 29.55 52.72 45.34
C PRO A 55 28.28 52.11 44.76
N ILE A 56 27.41 52.95 44.19
CA ILE A 56 26.22 52.51 43.46
C ILE A 56 26.31 52.82 41.97
N CYS A 57 25.58 52.06 41.16
CA CYS A 57 25.44 52.28 39.73
C CYS A 57 24.48 53.47 39.46
N SER A 58 24.92 54.70 39.77
CA SER A 58 24.20 55.93 39.42
C SER A 58 25.08 56.93 38.66
N SER A 59 24.48 57.92 38.00
CA SER A 59 25.20 58.99 37.30
C SER A 59 26.03 59.88 38.24
N ASP A 60 25.69 59.89 39.53
CA ASP A 60 26.48 60.54 40.58
C ASP A 60 27.33 59.50 41.32
N ASP A 61 28.58 59.81 41.65
CA ASP A 61 29.46 58.98 42.50
C ASP A 61 28.96 58.96 43.96
N LYS A 62 27.82 58.29 44.20
CA LYS A 62 27.19 58.14 45.51
C LYS A 62 27.67 56.87 46.19
N PHE A 63 27.91 56.96 47.49
CA PHE A 63 28.28 55.84 48.36
C PHE A 63 27.20 55.63 49.42
N ILE A 64 26.82 54.37 49.65
CA ILE A 64 25.82 53.97 50.64
C ILE A 64 26.36 52.87 51.57
N ASP A 65 25.64 52.60 52.65
CA ASP A 65 25.97 51.52 53.57
C ASP A 65 25.66 50.15 52.98
N ALA A 66 26.20 49.07 53.58
CA ALA A 66 26.13 47.72 53.01
C ALA A 66 24.72 47.08 53.04
N LYS A 67 23.73 47.71 53.68
CA LYS A 67 22.36 47.19 53.80
C LYS A 67 21.31 47.98 53.04
N SER A 68 21.63 49.19 52.59
CA SER A 68 20.66 50.08 51.94
C SER A 68 20.54 49.85 50.42
N GLY A 69 21.49 49.16 49.79
CA GLY A 69 21.46 48.83 48.37
C GLY A 69 21.11 47.38 48.06
N ILE A 70 20.95 47.11 46.76
CA ILE A 70 20.71 45.78 46.20
C ILE A 70 21.97 45.27 45.52
N LEU A 71 22.39 44.05 45.87
CA LEU A 71 23.51 43.35 45.27
C LEU A 71 23.03 42.57 44.04
N LEU A 72 23.54 42.95 42.87
CA LEU A 72 23.24 42.27 41.60
C LEU A 72 23.80 40.84 41.58
N PRO A 73 23.15 39.91 40.87
CA PRO A 73 23.70 38.58 40.66
C PRO A 73 25.01 38.68 39.89
N HIS A 74 26.02 37.92 40.33
CA HIS A 74 27.38 37.98 39.79
C HIS A 74 27.47 37.75 38.27
N ASN A 75 26.53 36.98 37.71
CA ASN A 75 26.56 36.56 36.31
C ASN A 75 25.90 37.57 35.34
N LEU A 76 25.21 38.60 35.84
CA LEU A 76 24.56 39.63 35.01
C LEU A 76 25.19 40.99 35.24
N PRO A 77 25.47 41.76 34.18
CA PRO A 77 25.95 43.13 34.33
C PRO A 77 24.81 44.03 34.83
N PHE A 78 25.15 45.19 35.37
CA PHE A 78 24.16 46.25 35.55
C PHE A 78 23.65 46.74 34.20
N PHE A 79 22.34 46.88 34.08
CA PHE A 79 21.68 47.60 32.99
C PHE A 79 21.14 48.94 33.50
N PRO A 80 21.34 50.07 32.80
CA PRO A 80 20.82 51.37 33.23
C PRO A 80 19.30 51.35 33.39
N LEU A 81 18.81 51.72 34.57
CA LEU A 81 17.38 51.75 34.91
C LEU A 81 16.87 53.19 35.02
N GLN A 82 15.60 53.41 34.67
CA GLN A 82 14.91 54.69 34.84
C GLN A 82 14.51 54.97 36.31
N GLU A 83 14.45 53.94 37.14
CA GLU A 83 14.11 54.05 38.56
C GLU A 83 15.33 54.31 39.44
N ASN A 84 15.14 55.07 40.53
CA ASN A 84 16.16 55.33 41.56
C ASN A 84 16.39 54.12 42.47
N VAL A 85 16.63 52.94 41.90
CA VAL A 85 17.01 51.74 42.65
C VAL A 85 18.52 51.74 42.87
N HIS A 86 18.95 51.61 44.11
CA HIS A 86 20.37 51.67 44.48
C HIS A 86 21.04 50.30 44.33
N PHE A 87 21.42 49.94 43.11
CA PHE A 87 22.26 48.77 42.85
C PHE A 87 23.73 49.08 43.15
N TYR A 88 24.42 48.17 43.86
CA TYR A 88 25.86 48.34 44.10
C TYR A 88 26.68 48.18 42.82
N LYS A 89 27.68 49.04 42.66
CA LYS A 89 28.72 48.90 41.63
C LYS A 89 29.78 47.92 42.15
N CYS A 90 29.73 46.69 41.66
CA CYS A 90 30.73 45.66 41.96
C CYS A 90 31.64 45.50 40.74
N ASP A 91 32.90 45.92 40.86
CA ASP A 91 33.86 45.87 39.76
C ASP A 91 34.58 44.51 39.68
N ASN A 92 34.55 43.73 40.77
CA ASN A 92 35.17 42.40 40.85
C ASN A 92 34.45 41.46 41.84
N GLU A 93 34.87 40.19 41.86
CA GLU A 93 34.31 39.16 42.75
C GLU A 93 34.52 39.47 44.24
N SER A 94 35.62 40.14 44.61
CA SER A 94 35.89 40.51 46.00
C SER A 94 34.91 41.56 46.54
N ASP A 95 34.43 42.47 45.68
CA ASP A 95 33.37 43.43 46.02
C ASP A 95 32.06 42.71 46.35
N TYR A 96 31.70 41.76 45.48
CA TYR A 96 30.50 40.93 45.65
C TYR A 96 30.57 40.14 46.95
N ASN A 97 31.66 39.41 47.18
CA ASN A 97 31.83 38.57 48.37
C ASN A 97 31.80 39.39 49.66
N ALA A 98 32.43 40.57 49.69
CA ALA A 98 32.41 41.43 50.85
C ALA A 98 30.99 41.95 51.17
N LEU A 99 30.25 42.43 50.17
CA LEU A 99 28.86 42.90 50.35
C LEU A 99 27.92 41.76 50.75
N PHE A 100 28.05 40.59 50.13
CA PHE A 100 27.29 39.39 50.45
C PHE A 100 27.52 38.97 51.91
N ASN A 101 28.78 38.90 52.33
CA ASN A 101 29.18 38.56 53.70
C ASN A 101 28.71 39.60 54.75
N LEU A 102 28.64 40.88 54.36
CA LEU A 102 28.05 41.93 55.18
C LEU A 102 26.53 41.84 55.25
N GLY A 103 25.88 40.97 54.47
CA GLY A 103 24.44 40.78 54.46
C GLY A 103 23.70 41.87 53.70
N ALA A 104 24.26 42.29 52.57
CA ALA A 104 23.54 43.05 51.56
C ALA A 104 22.33 42.25 51.04
N ASN A 105 21.26 42.95 50.67
CA ASN A 105 20.11 42.32 50.03
C ASN A 105 20.53 41.91 48.62
N SER A 106 20.62 40.60 48.36
CA SER A 106 20.88 40.08 47.02
C SER A 106 19.57 39.85 46.30
N ILE A 107 19.56 40.15 45.01
CA ILE A 107 18.46 39.84 44.10
C ILE A 107 18.88 38.65 43.24
N ASP A 108 17.97 37.71 43.01
CA ASP A 108 18.25 36.60 42.10
C ASP A 108 18.14 37.05 40.62
N GLU A 109 18.65 36.21 39.73
CA GLU A 109 18.69 36.51 38.29
C GLU A 109 17.29 36.69 37.68
N LEU A 110 16.30 35.90 38.12
CA LEU A 110 14.93 35.97 37.61
C LEU A 110 14.24 37.25 38.10
N GLU A 111 14.34 37.55 39.40
CA GLU A 111 13.78 38.76 39.99
C GLU A 111 14.38 40.00 39.33
N TYR A 112 15.70 40.03 39.07
CA TYR A 112 16.33 41.14 38.36
C TYR A 112 15.81 41.32 36.93
N VAL A 113 15.69 40.23 36.16
CA VAL A 113 15.19 40.28 34.78
C VAL A 113 13.70 40.68 34.74
N ARG A 114 12.88 40.09 35.60
CA ARG A 114 11.42 40.28 35.62
C ARG A 114 11.01 41.65 36.15
N ASP A 115 11.57 42.07 37.27
CA ASP A 115 11.04 43.20 38.04
C ASP A 115 11.76 44.51 37.73
N HIS A 116 13.00 44.44 37.23
CA HIS A 116 13.81 45.64 36.94
C HIS A 116 14.11 45.83 35.45
N PHE A 117 14.54 44.79 34.74
CA PHE A 117 14.94 44.94 33.33
C PHE A 117 13.74 45.07 32.39
N LEU A 118 12.82 44.11 32.37
CA LEU A 118 11.75 44.10 31.35
C LEU A 118 10.75 45.27 31.41
N PRO A 119 10.22 45.69 32.59
CA PRO A 119 9.15 46.69 32.65
C PRO A 119 9.50 48.03 31.99
N GLN A 120 10.80 48.33 31.92
CA GLN A 120 11.30 49.61 31.43
C GLN A 120 11.51 49.64 29.90
N HIS A 121 11.48 48.47 29.23
CA HIS A 121 11.93 48.35 27.84
C HIS A 121 10.96 47.64 26.89
N ILE A 122 9.84 47.10 27.39
CA ILE A 122 8.81 46.43 26.55
C ILE A 122 8.27 47.35 25.44
N PHE A 123 8.32 48.68 25.61
CA PHE A 123 7.79 49.66 24.65
C PHE A 123 8.85 50.49 23.92
N THR A 124 10.14 50.20 24.13
CA THR A 124 11.24 50.95 23.51
C THR A 124 11.88 50.15 22.37
N LYS A 125 12.38 50.85 21.34
CA LYS A 125 13.20 50.21 20.32
C LYS A 125 14.43 49.55 20.98
N PRO A 126 14.78 48.30 20.62
CA PRO A 126 15.95 47.62 21.17
C PRO A 126 17.23 48.41 20.84
N SER A 127 17.89 48.93 21.87
CA SER A 127 19.23 49.51 21.76
C SER A 127 20.31 48.42 21.67
N GLU A 128 21.52 48.79 21.24
CA GLU A 128 22.66 47.86 21.25
C GLU A 128 22.95 47.33 22.67
N GLU A 129 22.82 48.18 23.68
CA GLU A 129 22.94 47.80 25.09
C GLU A 129 21.90 46.75 25.47
N TYR A 130 20.63 46.94 25.08
CA TYR A 130 19.54 45.99 25.34
C TYR A 130 19.86 44.61 24.76
N ILE A 131 20.30 44.57 23.50
CA ILE A 131 20.65 43.33 22.81
C ILE A 131 21.82 42.64 23.53
N ASN A 132 22.84 43.41 23.94
CA ASN A 132 23.99 42.88 24.66
C ASN A 132 23.64 42.33 26.04
N PHE A 133 22.71 42.97 26.75
CA PHE A 133 22.18 42.44 28.00
C PHE A 133 21.38 41.16 27.78
N LEU A 134 20.46 41.16 26.82
CA LEU A 134 19.66 39.99 26.47
C LEU A 134 20.52 38.79 26.07
N LYS A 135 21.61 39.01 25.32
CA LYS A 135 22.60 37.94 24.99
C LYS A 135 23.17 37.31 26.26
N LYS A 136 23.51 38.10 27.27
CA LYS A 136 24.05 37.61 28.54
C LYS A 136 22.99 36.84 29.33
N VAL A 137 21.77 37.37 29.42
CA VAL A 137 20.63 36.68 30.05
C VAL A 137 20.38 35.32 29.41
N LEU A 138 20.32 35.24 28.09
CA LEU A 138 20.12 33.99 27.35
C LEU A 138 21.31 33.03 27.50
N SER A 139 22.53 33.55 27.68
CA SER A 139 23.74 32.74 27.89
C SER A 139 23.79 32.05 29.26
N LEU A 140 22.96 32.48 30.22
CA LEU A 140 22.86 31.82 31.54
C LEU A 140 22.20 30.44 31.46
N GLU A 141 21.37 30.19 30.43
CA GLU A 141 20.54 28.99 30.29
C GLU A 141 19.66 28.67 31.51
N ASN A 142 19.32 29.71 32.29
CA ASN A 142 18.49 29.60 33.48
C ASN A 142 17.03 29.29 33.09
N LYS A 143 16.53 28.12 33.53
CA LYS A 143 15.20 27.60 33.14
C LYS A 143 14.04 28.45 33.62
N GLU A 144 14.17 29.10 34.77
CA GLU A 144 13.08 29.93 35.31
C GLU A 144 12.95 31.21 34.48
N ILE A 145 14.08 31.82 34.11
CA ILE A 145 14.12 32.97 33.20
C ILE A 145 13.57 32.56 31.82
N GLU A 146 14.04 31.46 31.24
CA GLU A 146 13.54 30.97 29.95
C GLU A 146 12.01 30.77 29.96
N GLN A 147 11.48 30.13 31.00
CA GLN A 147 10.04 29.90 31.14
C GLN A 147 9.24 31.20 31.26
N PHE A 148 9.80 32.20 31.94
CA PHE A 148 9.20 33.53 32.04
C PHE A 148 9.23 34.28 30.70
N LEU A 149 10.37 34.30 30.00
CA LEU A 149 10.52 35.02 28.73
C LEU A 149 9.67 34.44 27.59
N LYS A 150 9.26 33.17 27.69
CA LYS A 150 8.44 32.45 26.69
C LYS A 150 7.17 33.22 26.28
N ASP A 151 6.52 33.87 27.25
CA ASP A 151 5.24 34.55 27.03
C ASP A 151 5.39 36.07 26.84
N CYS A 152 6.61 36.60 26.95
CA CYS A 152 6.90 38.03 26.92
C CYS A 152 7.38 38.52 25.52
N PRO A 153 6.92 39.69 25.05
CA PRO A 153 7.41 40.30 23.82
C PRO A 153 8.75 41.02 24.06
N VAL A 154 9.84 40.27 24.06
CA VAL A 154 11.17 40.74 24.53
C VAL A 154 12.29 40.42 23.55
N ILE A 155 11.99 39.71 22.46
CA ILE A 155 12.99 39.32 21.48
C ILE A 155 12.92 40.31 20.31
N PRO A 156 14.03 40.99 19.96
CA PRO A 156 14.08 41.85 18.79
C PRO A 156 13.97 41.03 17.50
N ASN A 157 13.19 41.54 16.55
CA ASN A 157 13.12 41.01 15.20
C ASN A 157 14.22 41.58 14.30
N VAL A 158 14.30 41.08 13.05
CA VAL A 158 15.30 41.47 12.04
C VAL A 158 15.32 42.96 11.69
N THR A 159 14.22 43.68 11.94
CA THR A 159 14.11 45.12 11.64
C THR A 159 14.50 46.02 12.81
N HIS A 160 14.61 45.45 14.02
CA HIS A 160 14.82 46.17 15.28
C HIS A 160 13.75 47.24 15.57
N GLU A 161 12.58 47.17 14.92
CA GLU A 161 11.50 48.15 15.13
C GLU A 161 10.64 47.83 16.35
N SER A 162 10.50 46.55 16.69
CA SER A 162 9.68 46.09 17.81
C SER A 162 10.28 44.86 18.51
N LEU A 163 9.89 44.69 19.77
CA LEU A 163 10.12 43.48 20.54
C LEU A 163 8.92 42.57 20.40
N VAL A 164 9.15 41.30 20.09
CA VAL A 164 8.11 40.30 19.85
C VAL A 164 8.36 39.06 20.68
N LYS A 165 7.37 38.17 20.72
CA LYS A 165 7.51 36.89 21.40
C LYS A 165 8.44 35.99 20.59
N ALA A 166 9.24 35.16 21.26
CA ALA A 166 10.13 34.24 20.55
C ALA A 166 9.36 33.27 19.63
N ASN A 167 8.16 32.85 20.05
CA ASN A 167 7.31 31.94 19.28
C ASN A 167 6.65 32.55 18.02
N THR A 168 6.81 33.85 17.78
CA THR A 168 6.38 34.47 16.51
C THR A 168 7.51 34.55 15.50
N LEU A 169 8.74 34.23 15.91
CA LEU A 169 9.94 34.34 15.09
C LEU A 169 10.37 32.99 14.50
N TYR A 170 10.99 33.07 13.33
CA TYR A 170 11.59 31.95 12.62
C TYR A 170 13.11 32.11 12.54
N ASP A 171 13.79 30.97 12.51
CA ASP A 171 15.22 30.88 12.24
C ASP A 171 15.44 31.02 10.72
N ASN A 172 16.14 32.09 10.31
CA ASN A 172 16.43 32.37 8.90
C ASN A 172 17.48 31.42 8.29
N THR A 173 18.14 30.59 9.10
CA THR A 173 19.07 29.56 8.61
C THR A 173 18.32 28.33 8.08
N VAL A 174 17.04 28.19 8.42
CA VAL A 174 16.18 27.11 7.93
C VAL A 174 15.68 27.48 6.53
N PRO A 175 16.05 26.72 5.47
CA PRO A 175 15.76 27.11 4.09
C PRO A 175 14.27 27.32 3.79
N LEU A 176 13.39 26.49 4.35
CA LEU A 176 11.93 26.64 4.17
C LEU A 176 11.41 27.96 4.74
N PHE A 177 11.80 28.30 5.96
CA PHE A 177 11.35 29.54 6.60
C PHE A 177 11.90 30.76 5.89
N PHE A 178 13.20 30.72 5.53
CA PHE A 178 13.83 31.77 4.75
C PHE A 178 13.05 32.06 3.47
N ASN A 179 12.82 31.05 2.63
CA ASN A 179 12.15 31.23 1.35
C ASN A 179 10.73 31.81 1.51
N VAL A 180 9.96 31.33 2.49
CA VAL A 180 8.55 31.72 2.66
C VAL A 180 8.40 33.14 3.23
N PHE A 181 9.20 33.48 4.23
CA PHE A 181 9.05 34.70 5.02
C PHE A 181 10.06 35.80 4.66
N GLU A 182 10.91 35.61 3.63
CA GLU A 182 11.88 36.61 3.17
C GLU A 182 11.22 37.99 2.96
N GLY A 183 11.86 39.03 3.48
CA GLY A 183 11.36 40.41 3.46
C GLY A 183 10.28 40.72 4.50
N SER A 184 9.91 39.76 5.36
CA SER A 184 9.06 40.02 6.54
C SER A 184 9.86 40.32 7.80
N ASP A 185 9.18 40.82 8.81
CA ASP A 185 9.69 41.08 10.16
C ASP A 185 9.65 39.84 11.06
N LYS A 186 9.39 38.65 10.51
CA LYS A 186 9.22 37.40 11.27
C LYS A 186 10.53 36.67 11.58
N PHE A 187 11.69 37.25 11.28
CA PHE A 187 12.99 36.64 11.57
C PHE A 187 13.65 37.24 12.81
N LEU A 188 14.46 36.42 13.47
CA LEU A 188 15.31 36.83 14.58
C LEU A 188 16.34 37.88 14.15
N ALA A 189 16.57 38.88 15.01
CA ALA A 189 17.64 39.86 14.84
C ALA A 189 19.02 39.20 14.57
N PRO A 190 19.83 39.68 13.61
CA PRO A 190 21.11 39.06 13.24
C PRO A 190 22.07 38.88 14.42
N GLU A 191 22.05 39.82 15.37
CA GLU A 191 22.93 39.80 16.54
C GLU A 191 22.63 38.63 17.47
N LEU A 192 21.39 38.12 17.47
CA LEU A 192 20.96 36.98 18.26
C LEU A 192 21.15 35.66 17.53
N GLN A 193 21.57 35.67 16.26
CA GLN A 193 21.89 34.47 15.47
C GLN A 193 23.26 33.87 15.83
N ASN A 194 23.45 33.61 17.12
CA ASN A 194 24.64 32.98 17.67
C ASN A 194 24.33 31.52 18.05
N PRO A 195 25.10 30.52 17.57
CA PRO A 195 24.91 29.11 17.92
C PRO A 195 24.80 28.83 19.43
N ARG A 196 25.49 29.62 20.27
CA ARG A 196 25.44 29.48 21.73
C ARG A 196 24.09 29.87 22.35
N LEU A 197 23.34 30.76 21.70
CA LEU A 197 22.05 31.26 22.20
C LEU A 197 20.87 30.44 21.67
N MET A 198 21.08 29.69 20.59
CA MET A 198 20.02 28.96 19.89
C MET A 198 19.28 27.97 20.80
N GLY A 199 19.99 27.30 21.70
CA GLY A 199 19.38 26.37 22.65
C GLY A 199 18.38 27.06 23.58
N ALA A 200 18.74 28.22 24.13
CA ALA A 200 17.84 29.01 24.97
C ALA A 200 16.68 29.59 24.16
N LEU A 201 16.97 30.18 22.99
CA LEU A 201 15.97 30.76 22.09
C LEU A 201 14.92 29.73 21.65
N GLU A 202 15.33 28.49 21.38
CA GLU A 202 14.44 27.40 21.03
C GLU A 202 13.50 27.02 22.17
N ARG A 203 14.03 26.93 23.41
CA ARG A 203 13.24 26.60 24.61
C ARG A 203 12.19 27.67 24.93
N ILE A 204 12.49 28.93 24.66
CA ILE A 204 11.52 30.02 24.80
C ILE A 204 10.57 30.16 23.60
N GLY A 205 10.77 29.41 22.51
CA GLY A 205 9.78 29.21 21.46
C GLY A 205 10.22 29.52 20.03
N LEU A 206 11.47 29.93 19.78
CA LEU A 206 11.97 30.21 18.42
C LEU A 206 11.73 29.02 17.48
N LYS A 207 11.21 29.30 16.28
CA LYS A 207 10.91 28.26 15.29
C LYS A 207 12.17 27.89 14.50
N ARG A 208 12.88 26.87 14.97
CA ARG A 208 14.15 26.37 14.38
C ARG A 208 14.04 25.06 13.59
N HIS A 209 12.96 24.32 13.76
CA HIS A 209 12.76 23.03 13.12
C HIS A 209 11.44 23.01 12.37
N VAL A 210 11.43 22.45 11.17
CA VAL A 210 10.19 22.25 10.43
C VAL A 210 9.51 21.00 10.97
N ASN A 211 8.32 21.18 11.56
CA ASN A 211 7.41 20.10 11.91
C ASN A 211 6.08 20.31 11.18
N ALA A 212 5.15 19.36 11.30
CA ALA A 212 3.83 19.44 10.68
C ALA A 212 3.11 20.80 10.85
N ASN A 213 3.02 21.29 12.09
CA ASN A 213 2.32 22.55 12.39
C ASN A 213 3.02 23.76 11.76
N ARG A 214 4.35 23.82 11.83
CA ARG A 214 5.14 24.91 11.24
C ARG A 214 5.11 24.86 9.71
N PHE A 215 5.05 23.67 9.11
CA PHE A 215 4.83 23.52 7.67
C PHE A 215 3.46 24.06 7.26
N ILE A 216 2.40 23.73 8.02
CA ILE A 216 1.05 24.27 7.79
C ILE A 216 1.04 25.80 7.86
N GLU A 217 1.74 26.40 8.82
CA GLU A 217 1.90 27.86 8.90
C GLU A 217 2.57 28.41 7.63
N CYS A 218 3.61 27.75 7.12
CA CYS A 218 4.27 28.16 5.88
C CYS A 218 3.32 28.09 4.67
N ALA A 219 2.55 27.00 4.55
CA ALA A 219 1.57 26.84 3.47
C ALA A 219 0.47 27.92 3.53
N LYS A 220 -0.05 28.22 4.72
CA LYS A 220 -1.03 29.31 4.94
C LYS A 220 -0.45 30.68 4.66
N GLU A 221 0.84 30.90 4.96
CA GLU A 221 1.50 32.14 4.62
C GLU A 221 1.50 32.36 3.11
N ILE A 222 1.89 31.34 2.32
CA ILE A 222 1.81 31.42 0.84
C ILE A 222 0.39 31.74 0.39
N GLU A 223 -0.61 31.10 0.99
CA GLU A 223 -2.01 31.37 0.67
C GLU A 223 -2.41 32.83 0.93
N SER A 224 -1.90 33.40 2.03
CA SER A 224 -2.12 34.80 2.35
C SER A 224 -1.39 35.77 1.42
N GLN A 225 -0.22 35.38 0.88
CA GLN A 225 0.60 36.24 0.01
C GLN A 225 -0.05 36.44 -1.37
N PHE A 226 -0.64 35.40 -1.98
CA PHE A 226 -1.30 35.58 -3.28
C PHE A 226 -2.56 36.46 -3.20
N SER A 227 -3.20 36.50 -2.02
CA SER A 227 -4.36 37.36 -1.78
C SER A 227 -3.99 38.85 -1.65
N LYS A 228 -2.69 39.15 -1.44
CA LYS A 228 -2.14 40.49 -1.25
C LYS A 228 -1.21 40.88 -2.41
N SER A 229 -1.75 40.87 -3.63
CA SER A 229 -1.01 41.13 -4.87
C SER A 229 -0.25 42.47 -4.91
N GLU A 230 -0.70 43.47 -4.15
CA GLU A 230 -0.01 44.77 -4.02
C GLU A 230 1.26 44.70 -3.18
N SER A 231 1.34 43.76 -2.23
CA SER A 231 2.49 43.62 -1.31
C SER A 231 3.53 42.62 -1.80
N PHE A 232 3.14 41.66 -2.64
CA PHE A 232 4.03 40.61 -3.14
C PHE A 232 3.91 40.40 -4.66
N PRO A 233 4.99 40.59 -5.43
CA PRO A 233 5.02 40.27 -6.84
C PRO A 233 4.69 38.79 -7.15
N GLU A 234 3.86 38.55 -8.17
CA GLU A 234 3.35 37.20 -8.53
C GLU A 234 4.48 36.19 -8.78
N ASN A 235 5.58 36.62 -9.42
CA ASN A 235 6.74 35.77 -9.68
C ASN A 235 7.45 35.30 -8.40
N ILE A 236 7.51 36.15 -7.37
CA ILE A 236 8.12 35.82 -6.08
C ILE A 236 7.24 34.81 -5.34
N VAL A 237 5.93 35.09 -5.22
CA VAL A 237 4.99 34.17 -4.56
C VAL A 237 5.00 32.81 -5.24
N LYS A 238 5.05 32.79 -6.58
CA LYS A 238 5.13 31.56 -7.37
C LYS A 238 6.37 30.74 -7.06
N HIS A 239 7.54 31.37 -6.98
CA HIS A 239 8.79 30.72 -6.61
C HIS A 239 8.71 30.11 -5.20
N ARG A 240 8.16 30.87 -4.24
CA ARG A 240 7.99 30.41 -2.86
C ARG A 240 7.00 29.25 -2.76
N ALA A 241 5.86 29.35 -3.43
CA ALA A 241 4.85 28.31 -3.52
C ALA A 241 5.44 27.00 -4.05
N LYS A 242 6.17 27.07 -5.16
CA LYS A 242 6.90 25.92 -5.71
C LYS A 242 7.85 25.31 -4.67
N TYR A 243 8.65 26.14 -3.99
CA TYR A 243 9.58 25.65 -2.97
C TYR A 243 8.87 24.93 -1.82
N VAL A 244 7.73 25.45 -1.35
CA VAL A 244 6.91 24.81 -0.30
C VAL A 244 6.33 23.48 -0.80
N THR A 245 5.86 23.42 -2.05
CA THR A 245 5.37 22.17 -2.66
C THR A 245 6.47 21.12 -2.80
N ASP A 246 7.64 21.50 -3.32
CA ASP A 246 8.78 20.59 -3.46
C ASP A 246 9.27 20.09 -2.09
N TYR A 247 9.30 20.98 -1.09
CA TYR A 247 9.64 20.61 0.28
C TYR A 247 8.67 19.57 0.84
N PHE A 248 7.35 19.78 0.65
CA PHE A 248 6.33 18.83 1.09
C PHE A 248 6.58 17.44 0.49
N TYR A 249 6.76 17.35 -0.83
CA TYR A 249 6.97 16.08 -1.52
C TYR A 249 8.23 15.36 -1.03
N GLY A 250 9.31 16.09 -0.74
CA GLY A 250 10.56 15.53 -0.24
C GLY A 250 10.54 15.10 1.24
N HIS A 251 9.60 15.63 2.04
CA HIS A 251 9.64 15.51 3.51
C HIS A 251 8.39 14.89 4.15
N LEU A 252 7.47 14.33 3.36
CA LEU A 252 6.24 13.67 3.82
C LEU A 252 6.43 12.77 5.05
N THR A 253 7.44 11.89 5.04
CA THR A 253 7.73 10.97 6.15
C THR A 253 8.34 11.68 7.35
N SER A 254 9.29 12.59 7.11
CA SER A 254 10.00 13.32 8.17
C SER A 254 9.12 14.33 8.93
N LEU A 255 8.03 14.80 8.31
CA LEU A 255 7.10 15.75 8.93
C LEU A 255 6.21 15.13 10.02
N GLY A 256 6.08 13.79 10.07
CA GLY A 256 5.31 13.10 11.09
C GLY A 256 3.83 13.53 11.15
N LEU A 257 3.20 13.71 9.99
CA LEU A 257 1.85 14.26 9.84
C LEU A 257 0.78 13.34 10.46
N THR A 258 -0.12 13.92 11.26
CA THR A 258 -1.38 13.26 11.62
C THR A 258 -2.38 13.32 10.46
N PHE A 259 -3.44 12.50 10.53
CA PHE A 259 -4.52 12.54 9.54
C PHE A 259 -5.16 13.93 9.41
N ASP A 260 -5.43 14.61 10.53
CA ASP A 260 -6.05 15.94 10.53
C ASP A 260 -5.13 17.01 9.94
N GLN A 261 -3.84 16.96 10.26
CA GLN A 261 -2.83 17.87 9.71
C GLN A 261 -2.68 17.68 8.20
N LEU A 262 -2.65 16.43 7.76
CA LEU A 262 -2.60 16.10 6.34
C LEU A 262 -3.86 16.61 5.63
N ASN A 263 -5.06 16.33 6.16
CA ASN A 263 -6.30 16.85 5.59
C ASN A 263 -6.29 18.39 5.52
N GLN A 264 -5.73 19.06 6.53
CA GLN A 264 -5.55 20.50 6.48
C GLN A 264 -4.63 20.94 5.34
N ILE A 265 -3.45 20.31 5.18
CA ILE A 265 -2.50 20.62 4.10
C ILE A 265 -3.15 20.44 2.72
N MET A 266 -3.91 19.36 2.55
CA MET A 266 -4.56 19.03 1.28
C MET A 266 -5.57 20.09 0.81
N ASN A 267 -6.06 20.93 1.73
CA ASN A 267 -7.07 21.95 1.48
C ASN A 267 -6.54 23.40 1.49
N ILE A 268 -5.25 23.63 1.75
CA ILE A 268 -4.64 24.96 1.67
C ILE A 268 -4.27 25.26 0.21
N LYS A 269 -4.58 26.46 -0.28
CA LYS A 269 -4.30 26.88 -1.67
C LYS A 269 -2.87 27.37 -1.85
N PHE A 270 -1.87 26.52 -1.65
CA PHE A 270 -0.46 26.92 -1.79
C PHE A 270 0.23 26.36 -3.03
N VAL A 271 -0.43 25.50 -3.83
CA VAL A 271 0.22 24.81 -4.94
C VAL A 271 0.01 25.57 -6.25
N PRO A 272 1.07 25.89 -7.02
CA PRO A 272 0.95 26.54 -8.32
C PRO A 272 0.08 25.75 -9.32
N SER A 273 -0.84 26.46 -9.99
CA SER A 273 -1.75 25.92 -10.99
C SER A 273 -1.60 26.62 -12.34
N VAL A 274 -1.99 25.94 -13.43
CA VAL A 274 -1.96 26.53 -14.77
C VAL A 274 -3.08 27.57 -14.92
N LYS A 275 -2.67 28.84 -15.04
CA LYS A 275 -3.56 29.98 -15.24
C LYS A 275 -4.00 30.15 -16.70
N TYR A 276 -3.08 29.88 -17.64
CA TYR A 276 -3.31 30.04 -19.07
C TYR A 276 -2.67 28.92 -19.86
N PHE A 277 -3.40 28.42 -20.86
CA PHE A 277 -2.93 27.44 -21.82
C PHE A 277 -2.42 28.11 -23.09
N GLN A 278 -1.41 27.50 -23.73
CA GLN A 278 -0.88 27.98 -25.00
C GLN A 278 -1.92 27.91 -26.13
N ASN A 279 -2.70 26.82 -26.21
CA ASN A 279 -3.78 26.70 -27.17
C ASN A 279 -5.06 27.36 -26.61
N ARG A 280 -5.60 28.32 -27.36
CA ARG A 280 -6.79 29.12 -27.01
C ARG A 280 -8.04 28.28 -26.76
N LEU A 281 -8.18 27.12 -27.40
CA LEU A 281 -9.31 26.21 -27.19
C LEU A 281 -9.48 25.84 -25.72
N PHE A 282 -8.38 25.57 -25.02
CA PHE A 282 -8.43 25.21 -23.61
C PHE A 282 -8.79 26.40 -22.72
N ASN A 283 -8.45 27.62 -23.12
CA ASN A 283 -8.72 28.82 -22.32
C ASN A 283 -10.19 29.22 -22.27
N GLU A 284 -10.97 28.93 -23.32
CA GLU A 284 -12.40 29.32 -23.37
C GLU A 284 -13.23 28.67 -22.26
N GLU A 285 -12.93 27.41 -21.95
CA GLU A 285 -13.71 26.59 -21.01
C GLU A 285 -12.89 26.12 -19.81
N ALA A 286 -11.67 26.65 -19.63
CA ALA A 286 -10.81 26.28 -18.51
C ALA A 286 -11.50 26.58 -17.18
N LYS A 287 -11.32 25.69 -16.20
CA LYS A 287 -11.71 25.98 -14.83
C LYS A 287 -10.97 27.22 -14.33
N VAL A 288 -11.73 28.24 -13.92
CA VAL A 288 -11.17 29.50 -13.41
C VAL A 288 -10.32 29.23 -12.17
N THR A 289 -9.11 29.77 -12.17
CA THR A 289 -8.16 29.72 -11.06
C THR A 289 -7.38 31.03 -10.98
N LEU A 290 -6.91 31.37 -9.78
CA LEU A 290 -6.01 32.51 -9.56
C LEU A 290 -4.53 32.15 -9.83
N GLY A 291 -4.25 30.90 -10.20
CA GLY A 291 -2.88 30.38 -10.38
C GLY A 291 -2.32 29.62 -9.17
N TYR A 292 -3.13 29.46 -8.12
CA TYR A 292 -2.80 28.68 -6.92
C TYR A 292 -4.04 27.95 -6.41
N GLU A 293 -3.92 26.66 -6.13
CA GLU A 293 -5.01 25.84 -5.64
C GLU A 293 -4.52 24.82 -4.60
N CYS A 294 -5.47 24.10 -3.99
CA CYS A 294 -5.15 23.05 -3.05
C CYS A 294 -4.90 21.72 -3.76
N LEU A 295 -4.11 20.85 -3.11
CA LEU A 295 -3.76 19.52 -3.64
C LEU A 295 -5.00 18.67 -3.95
N ALA A 296 -6.06 18.80 -3.16
CA ALA A 296 -7.31 18.05 -3.33
C ALA A 296 -8.12 18.46 -4.57
N GLU A 297 -7.92 19.68 -5.09
CA GLU A 297 -8.65 20.19 -6.25
C GLU A 297 -7.91 20.01 -7.58
N LEU A 298 -6.58 19.93 -7.54
CA LEU A 298 -5.74 19.88 -8.73
C LEU A 298 -5.76 18.51 -9.43
N CYS A 299 -5.68 18.54 -10.76
CA CYS A 299 -5.48 17.38 -11.62
C CYS A 299 -4.13 17.44 -12.35
N SER A 300 -3.52 16.28 -12.57
CA SER A 300 -2.28 16.16 -13.33
C SER A 300 -2.50 16.52 -14.79
N GLN A 301 -1.48 17.10 -15.42
CA GLN A 301 -1.45 17.45 -16.84
C GLN A 301 -1.69 16.26 -17.76
N GLN A 302 -1.40 15.03 -17.32
CA GLN A 302 -1.70 13.84 -18.12
C GLN A 302 -3.21 13.60 -18.34
N TYR A 303 -4.04 14.13 -17.44
CA TYR A 303 -5.50 14.10 -17.54
C TYR A 303 -6.07 15.39 -18.11
N LYS A 304 -5.22 16.27 -18.63
CA LYS A 304 -5.63 17.57 -19.17
C LYS A 304 -6.81 17.41 -20.10
N GLU A 305 -6.72 16.51 -21.09
CA GLU A 305 -7.75 16.25 -22.11
C GLU A 305 -9.08 15.69 -21.60
N VAL A 306 -9.22 15.38 -20.30
CA VAL A 306 -10.48 14.83 -19.77
C VAL A 306 -11.08 15.62 -18.61
N CYS A 307 -10.40 16.66 -18.11
CA CYS A 307 -10.92 17.39 -16.94
C CYS A 307 -10.58 18.89 -16.87
N TRP A 308 -9.88 19.49 -17.85
CA TRP A 308 -9.45 20.90 -17.77
C TRP A 308 -10.57 21.92 -17.53
N SER A 309 -11.81 21.59 -17.92
CA SER A 309 -12.97 22.46 -17.70
C SER A 309 -13.60 22.31 -16.31
N GLN A 310 -13.29 21.22 -15.60
CA GLN A 310 -13.88 20.88 -14.31
C GLN A 310 -12.90 21.12 -13.17
N ARG A 311 -11.61 20.86 -13.41
CA ARG A 311 -10.55 20.94 -12.42
C ARG A 311 -9.39 21.81 -12.91
N PRO A 312 -8.80 22.64 -12.03
CA PRO A 312 -7.52 23.28 -12.32
C PRO A 312 -6.42 22.22 -12.45
N LEU A 313 -5.37 22.53 -13.22
CA LEU A 313 -4.28 21.59 -13.45
C LEU A 313 -3.01 22.03 -12.72
N PHE A 314 -2.23 21.06 -12.22
CA PHE A 314 -0.89 21.31 -11.70
C PHE A 314 -0.06 22.04 -12.73
N GLU A 315 0.73 23.03 -12.32
CA GLU A 315 1.79 23.51 -13.19
C GLU A 315 2.86 22.42 -13.35
N GLN A 316 3.42 22.28 -14.56
CA GLN A 316 4.35 21.21 -14.90
C GLN A 316 5.55 21.12 -13.96
N SER A 317 5.98 22.24 -13.36
CA SER A 317 7.11 22.27 -12.44
C SER A 317 6.81 21.75 -11.03
N VAL A 318 5.56 21.45 -10.70
CA VAL A 318 5.08 21.02 -9.37
C VAL A 318 4.16 19.79 -9.45
N GLU A 319 4.23 19.04 -10.55
CA GLU A 319 3.53 17.76 -10.69
C GLU A 319 3.88 16.82 -9.53
N PRO A 320 2.91 16.06 -8.99
CA PRO A 320 3.15 15.01 -8.03
C PRO A 320 4.28 14.07 -8.49
N ASN A 321 5.21 13.77 -7.58
CA ASN A 321 6.26 12.80 -7.82
C ASN A 321 5.85 11.38 -7.34
N ASP A 322 6.68 10.39 -7.67
CA ASP A 322 6.44 8.99 -7.27
C ASP A 322 6.29 8.81 -5.75
N ILE A 323 6.96 9.64 -4.95
CA ILE A 323 6.84 9.58 -3.49
C ILE A 323 5.40 9.96 -3.10
N LEU A 324 4.87 11.06 -3.62
CA LEU A 324 3.50 11.48 -3.33
C LEU A 324 2.48 10.43 -3.81
N TYR A 325 2.67 9.85 -5.00
CA TYR A 325 1.77 8.81 -5.51
C TYR A 325 1.75 7.53 -4.66
N ARG A 326 2.87 7.15 -4.03
CA ARG A 326 2.90 6.00 -3.13
C ARG A 326 2.01 6.19 -1.90
N TYR A 327 1.96 7.41 -1.35
CA TYR A 327 1.10 7.73 -0.21
C TYR A 327 -0.33 8.08 -0.62
N PHE A 328 -0.49 8.70 -1.81
CA PHE A 328 -1.77 9.17 -2.32
C PHE A 328 -1.97 8.73 -3.78
N PRO A 329 -2.36 7.46 -4.03
CA PRO A 329 -2.48 6.93 -5.39
C PRO A 329 -3.50 7.65 -6.29
N ASN A 330 -4.44 8.38 -5.66
CA ASN A 330 -5.50 9.11 -6.35
C ASN A 330 -5.24 10.62 -6.46
N ILE A 331 -4.10 11.11 -5.96
CA ILE A 331 -3.75 12.52 -6.09
C ILE A 331 -3.64 12.91 -7.57
N GLY A 332 -4.19 14.06 -7.94
CA GLY A 332 -4.12 14.52 -9.32
C GLY A 332 -4.93 13.71 -10.33
N LYS A 333 -5.72 12.71 -9.90
CA LYS A 333 -6.65 11.98 -10.79
C LYS A 333 -8.03 12.63 -10.78
N PRO A 334 -8.66 12.85 -11.94
CA PRO A 334 -10.04 13.31 -11.98
C PRO A 334 -10.99 12.24 -11.45
N THR A 335 -12.09 12.66 -10.82
CA THR A 335 -13.15 11.72 -10.47
C THR A 335 -14.00 11.39 -11.70
N ILE A 336 -14.73 10.28 -11.64
CA ILE A 336 -15.68 9.91 -12.70
C ILE A 336 -16.69 11.02 -13.01
N ILE A 337 -17.15 11.75 -11.97
CA ILE A 337 -18.10 12.85 -12.14
C ILE A 337 -17.44 14.03 -12.85
N ASP A 338 -16.16 14.29 -12.60
CA ASP A 338 -15.40 15.32 -13.32
C ASP A 338 -15.34 14.95 -14.81
N VAL A 339 -14.96 13.73 -15.15
CA VAL A 339 -14.84 13.29 -16.56
C VAL A 339 -16.20 13.30 -17.28
N ILE A 340 -17.29 12.86 -16.62
CA ILE A 340 -18.64 12.90 -17.22
C ILE A 340 -19.10 14.33 -17.48
N LYS A 341 -18.97 15.23 -16.50
CA LYS A 341 -19.36 16.64 -16.68
C LYS A 341 -18.53 17.31 -17.77
N HIS A 342 -17.25 16.99 -17.81
CA HIS A 342 -16.34 17.44 -18.85
C HIS A 342 -16.78 16.95 -20.25
N TRP A 343 -17.07 15.66 -20.39
CA TRP A 343 -17.52 15.06 -21.64
C TRP A 343 -18.80 15.70 -22.17
N LEU A 344 -19.80 15.90 -21.31
CA LEU A 344 -21.05 16.55 -21.66
C LEU A 344 -20.81 17.98 -22.20
N LEU A 345 -19.96 18.75 -21.53
CA LEU A 345 -19.60 20.10 -21.94
C LEU A 345 -18.88 20.10 -23.29
N VAL A 346 -17.89 19.22 -23.49
CA VAL A 346 -17.14 19.14 -24.75
C VAL A 346 -18.07 18.84 -25.92
N VAL A 347 -18.95 17.85 -25.79
CA VAL A 347 -19.91 17.50 -26.85
C VAL A 347 -20.89 18.64 -27.13
N GLU A 348 -21.35 19.35 -26.10
CA GLU A 348 -22.19 20.54 -26.26
C GLU A 348 -21.47 21.64 -27.07
N LYS A 349 -20.20 21.93 -26.72
CA LYS A 349 -19.41 22.96 -27.40
C LYS A 349 -19.11 22.62 -28.85
N ILE A 350 -18.82 21.34 -29.15
CA ILE A 350 -18.66 20.87 -30.54
C ILE A 350 -19.95 21.10 -31.34
N LYS A 351 -21.11 20.75 -30.76
CA LYS A 351 -22.43 20.92 -31.42
C LYS A 351 -22.84 22.38 -31.62
N LEU A 352 -22.48 23.27 -30.69
CA LEU A 352 -22.67 24.72 -30.83
C LEU A 352 -21.73 25.31 -31.88
N GLY A 353 -20.49 24.80 -31.94
CA GLY A 353 -19.59 25.01 -33.05
C GLY A 353 -19.11 26.45 -33.19
N SER A 354 -18.49 27.00 -32.14
CA SER A 354 -17.87 28.32 -32.18
C SER A 354 -16.71 28.38 -33.19
N LEU A 355 -16.34 29.60 -33.63
CA LEU A 355 -15.26 29.83 -34.59
C LEU A 355 -13.93 29.21 -34.16
N THR A 356 -13.60 29.27 -32.87
CA THR A 356 -12.37 28.68 -32.31
C THR A 356 -12.35 27.16 -32.46
N TRP A 357 -13.48 26.51 -32.17
CA TRP A 357 -13.60 25.05 -32.20
C TRP A 357 -13.61 24.51 -33.63
N LYS A 358 -14.25 25.21 -34.57
CA LYS A 358 -14.34 24.82 -35.99
C LYS A 358 -13.05 25.07 -36.80
N SER A 359 -12.02 25.65 -36.21
CA SER A 359 -10.75 25.86 -36.92
C SER A 359 -10.08 24.53 -37.27
N SER A 360 -9.48 24.44 -38.47
CA SER A 360 -8.80 23.23 -38.95
C SER A 360 -7.63 22.80 -38.06
N GLU A 361 -7.00 23.75 -37.38
CA GLU A 361 -5.91 23.49 -36.41
C GLU A 361 -6.41 22.75 -35.16
N ASN A 362 -7.64 23.04 -34.70
CA ASN A 362 -8.20 22.45 -33.49
C ASN A 362 -8.91 21.12 -33.72
N TYR A 363 -9.24 20.76 -34.96
CA TYR A 363 -9.89 19.49 -35.29
C TYR A 363 -9.18 18.28 -34.68
N LYS A 364 -7.85 18.18 -34.90
CA LYS A 364 -7.03 17.08 -34.38
C LYS A 364 -6.97 17.06 -32.85
N VAL A 365 -6.95 18.24 -32.23
CA VAL A 365 -6.92 18.40 -30.78
C VAL A 365 -8.22 17.93 -30.16
N ILE A 366 -9.36 18.31 -30.74
CA ILE A 366 -10.71 17.89 -30.30
C ILE A 366 -10.88 16.38 -30.49
N LYS A 367 -10.45 15.83 -31.63
CA LYS A 367 -10.49 14.38 -31.84
C LYS A 367 -9.74 13.62 -30.75
N LYS A 368 -8.50 14.06 -30.44
CA LYS A 368 -7.69 13.48 -29.35
C LYS A 368 -8.37 13.60 -27.98
N ILE A 369 -9.03 14.73 -27.70
CA ILE A 369 -9.82 14.92 -26.47
C ILE A 369 -10.90 13.84 -26.36
N ILE A 370 -11.67 13.64 -27.43
CA ILE A 370 -12.75 12.64 -27.47
C ILE A 370 -12.21 11.22 -27.29
N GLU A 371 -11.12 10.87 -27.98
CA GLU A 371 -10.42 9.59 -27.81
C GLU A 371 -10.03 9.35 -26.35
N LYS A 372 -9.42 10.35 -25.70
CA LYS A 372 -9.00 10.24 -24.30
C LYS A 372 -10.16 10.17 -23.32
N ILE A 373 -11.26 10.86 -23.59
CA ILE A 373 -12.49 10.74 -22.80
C ILE A 373 -13.03 9.31 -22.90
N TYR A 374 -13.10 8.72 -24.11
CA TYR A 374 -13.60 7.36 -24.30
C TYR A 374 -12.69 6.32 -23.66
N GLU A 375 -11.37 6.46 -23.77
CA GLU A 375 -10.38 5.59 -23.12
C GLU A 375 -10.61 5.53 -21.61
N ILE A 376 -10.61 6.69 -20.93
CA ILE A 376 -10.76 6.76 -19.47
C ILE A 376 -12.17 6.33 -19.03
N MET A 377 -13.22 6.71 -19.76
CA MET A 377 -14.58 6.28 -19.44
C MET A 377 -14.77 4.78 -19.62
N ASN A 378 -14.09 4.16 -20.59
CA ASN A 378 -14.11 2.72 -20.79
C ASN A 378 -13.35 1.99 -19.68
N GLU A 379 -12.22 2.51 -19.22
CA GLU A 379 -11.54 1.99 -18.01
C GLU A 379 -12.49 2.02 -16.79
N PHE A 380 -13.14 3.16 -16.52
CA PHE A 380 -14.13 3.24 -15.43
C PHE A 380 -15.32 2.29 -15.62
N SER A 381 -15.71 1.99 -16.86
CA SER A 381 -16.84 1.09 -17.15
C SER A 381 -16.57 -0.37 -16.76
N GLN A 382 -15.29 -0.77 -16.66
CA GLN A 382 -14.89 -2.11 -16.26
C GLN A 382 -15.05 -2.34 -14.75
N GLU A 383 -14.99 -1.28 -13.95
CA GLU A 383 -15.17 -1.33 -12.50
C GLU A 383 -16.64 -1.39 -12.10
N MET A 384 -17.04 -2.43 -11.37
CA MET A 384 -18.44 -2.66 -10.98
C MET A 384 -19.06 -1.50 -10.19
N VAL A 385 -18.27 -0.80 -9.37
CA VAL A 385 -18.72 0.32 -8.52
C VAL A 385 -19.18 1.53 -9.36
N HIS A 386 -18.66 1.69 -10.57
CA HIS A 386 -18.90 2.85 -11.41
C HIS A 386 -20.04 2.68 -12.42
N LYS A 387 -20.41 1.43 -12.76
CA LYS A 387 -21.40 1.12 -13.81
C LYS A 387 -22.72 1.88 -13.65
N ASN A 388 -23.32 1.84 -12.45
CA ASN A 388 -24.61 2.50 -12.21
C ASN A 388 -24.55 4.03 -12.41
N ILE A 389 -23.47 4.66 -11.93
CA ILE A 389 -23.28 6.10 -12.09
C ILE A 389 -23.13 6.41 -13.58
N ILE A 390 -22.25 5.71 -14.28
CA ILE A 390 -22.02 5.89 -15.72
C ILE A 390 -23.35 5.79 -16.49
N THR A 391 -24.07 4.68 -16.35
CA THR A 391 -25.34 4.44 -17.05
C THR A 391 -26.32 5.57 -16.81
N SER A 392 -26.50 6.02 -15.56
CA SER A 392 -27.45 7.09 -15.24
C SER A 392 -27.16 8.42 -15.95
N PHE A 393 -25.89 8.69 -16.28
CA PHE A 393 -25.49 9.94 -16.92
C PHE A 393 -25.44 9.88 -18.45
N ILE A 394 -25.23 8.70 -19.03
CA ILE A 394 -24.98 8.55 -20.48
C ILE A 394 -26.16 7.96 -21.26
N LEU A 395 -27.09 7.28 -20.59
CA LEU A 395 -28.23 6.64 -21.24
C LEU A 395 -29.05 7.67 -22.05
N ASN A 396 -29.42 7.30 -23.28
CA ASN A 396 -30.19 8.12 -24.24
C ASN A 396 -29.52 9.44 -24.66
N LYS A 397 -28.26 9.69 -24.29
CA LYS A 397 -27.53 10.91 -24.69
C LYS A 397 -26.67 10.66 -25.92
N ARG A 398 -26.76 11.56 -26.90
CA ARG A 398 -25.98 11.54 -28.14
C ARG A 398 -24.53 11.99 -27.90
N LEU A 399 -23.72 11.12 -27.29
CA LEU A 399 -22.35 11.40 -26.83
C LEU A 399 -21.26 10.64 -27.59
N PHE A 400 -21.63 9.64 -28.39
CA PHE A 400 -20.69 8.80 -29.13
C PHE A 400 -20.55 9.31 -30.56
N LEU A 401 -19.31 9.58 -30.98
CA LEU A 401 -18.98 9.97 -32.34
C LEU A 401 -18.91 8.72 -33.23
N ASN A 402 -19.97 8.47 -33.99
CA ASN A 402 -20.12 7.35 -34.90
C ASN A 402 -20.07 7.83 -36.35
N GLY A 403 -18.90 8.32 -36.78
CA GLY A 403 -18.62 8.88 -38.09
C GLY A 403 -17.35 9.74 -38.09
N GLU A 404 -16.92 10.22 -39.26
CA GLU A 404 -15.64 10.94 -39.38
C GLU A 404 -15.71 12.41 -38.93
N ASP A 405 -16.75 13.15 -39.34
CA ASP A 405 -16.86 14.59 -39.10
C ASP A 405 -17.39 14.91 -37.69
N LEU A 406 -16.55 15.57 -36.89
CA LEU A 406 -16.88 16.03 -35.53
C LEU A 406 -18.03 17.05 -35.48
N PHE A 407 -18.21 17.86 -36.51
CA PHE A 407 -19.18 18.97 -36.49
C PHE A 407 -20.51 18.61 -37.16
N ASP A 408 -20.60 17.43 -37.77
CA ASP A 408 -21.86 16.86 -38.20
C ASP A 408 -22.64 16.32 -37.00
N LYS A 409 -23.82 16.87 -36.77
CA LYS A 409 -24.69 16.49 -35.64
C LYS A 409 -25.20 15.06 -35.79
N ASP A 410 -25.30 14.54 -37.00
CA ASP A 410 -25.81 13.19 -37.27
C ASP A 410 -24.79 12.10 -36.95
N ASN A 411 -23.50 12.45 -36.86
CA ASN A 411 -22.43 11.57 -36.39
C ASN A 411 -22.44 11.38 -34.87
N TRP A 412 -23.09 12.25 -34.10
CA TRP A 412 -23.22 12.07 -32.66
C TRP A 412 -24.45 11.22 -32.34
N VAL A 413 -24.23 10.01 -31.81
CA VAL A 413 -25.26 8.97 -31.61
C VAL A 413 -25.33 8.58 -30.13
N ALA A 414 -26.51 8.15 -29.69
CA ALA A 414 -26.69 7.63 -28.33
C ALA A 414 -26.39 6.13 -28.30
N GLY A 415 -25.95 5.60 -27.14
CA GLY A 415 -25.48 4.21 -27.06
C GLY A 415 -26.54 3.19 -27.48
N ASP A 416 -27.78 3.39 -27.06
CA ASP A 416 -28.98 2.61 -27.43
C ASP A 416 -29.31 2.60 -28.93
N ASN A 417 -28.68 3.47 -29.71
CA ASN A 417 -28.83 3.52 -31.16
C ASN A 417 -27.68 2.82 -31.92
N LEU A 418 -26.76 2.15 -31.21
CA LEU A 418 -25.58 1.50 -31.78
C LEU A 418 -25.69 -0.02 -31.68
N VAL A 419 -25.25 -0.72 -32.74
CA VAL A 419 -25.29 -2.18 -32.82
C VAL A 419 -23.93 -2.75 -33.23
N PHE A 420 -23.37 -3.63 -32.40
CA PHE A 420 -22.19 -4.43 -32.71
C PHE A 420 -22.54 -5.63 -33.60
N GLY A 421 -21.59 -6.07 -34.43
CA GLY A 421 -21.72 -7.32 -35.20
C GLY A 421 -22.49 -7.20 -36.51
N VAL A 422 -22.88 -6.00 -36.94
CA VAL A 422 -23.57 -5.76 -38.22
C VAL A 422 -22.64 -5.15 -39.27
N GLN A 423 -22.87 -5.48 -40.54
CA GLN A 423 -22.03 -5.01 -41.66
C GLN A 423 -22.40 -3.61 -42.15
N GLU A 424 -23.68 -3.23 -42.02
CA GLU A 424 -24.26 -1.95 -42.42
C GLU A 424 -25.27 -1.45 -41.38
N ASP A 425 -25.68 -0.17 -41.49
CA ASP A 425 -26.71 0.42 -40.63
C ASP A 425 -28.04 -0.34 -40.79
N ILE A 426 -28.64 -0.77 -39.69
CA ILE A 426 -29.92 -1.52 -39.71
C ILE A 426 -31.07 -0.60 -40.10
N SER A 427 -31.06 0.64 -39.61
CA SER A 427 -32.06 1.66 -39.95
C SER A 427 -31.54 3.06 -39.66
N LYS A 428 -32.31 4.10 -40.02
CA LYS A 428 -31.98 5.50 -39.67
C LYS A 428 -31.78 5.73 -38.16
N GLY A 429 -32.40 4.90 -37.32
CA GLY A 429 -32.31 4.98 -35.85
C GLY A 429 -31.27 4.04 -35.25
N LEU A 430 -30.92 2.93 -35.90
CA LEU A 430 -30.00 1.90 -35.40
C LEU A 430 -28.81 1.78 -36.34
N LYS A 431 -27.67 2.31 -35.91
CA LYS A 431 -26.45 2.40 -36.70
C LYS A 431 -25.45 1.31 -36.33
N LYS A 432 -24.64 0.92 -37.30
CA LYS A 432 -23.45 0.10 -37.07
C LYS A 432 -22.45 0.88 -36.20
N VAL A 433 -21.84 0.19 -35.24
CA VAL A 433 -20.71 0.74 -34.47
C VAL A 433 -19.53 1.01 -35.41
N ASP A 434 -19.11 2.27 -35.49
CA ASP A 434 -17.96 2.73 -36.27
C ASP A 434 -16.64 2.21 -35.68
N GLU A 435 -15.64 1.97 -36.53
CA GLU A 435 -14.32 1.47 -36.13
C GLU A 435 -13.65 2.34 -35.07
N PHE A 436 -13.90 3.66 -35.10
CA PHE A 436 -13.35 4.61 -34.15
C PHE A 436 -13.80 4.36 -32.71
N ILE A 437 -15.06 3.98 -32.50
CA ILE A 437 -15.63 3.76 -31.16
C ILE A 437 -15.70 2.28 -30.77
N MET A 438 -15.48 1.38 -31.72
CA MET A 438 -15.49 -0.08 -31.52
C MET A 438 -14.60 -0.57 -30.36
N PRO A 439 -13.40 -0.01 -30.09
CA PRO A 439 -12.57 -0.43 -28.95
C PRO A 439 -13.21 -0.19 -27.57
N TYR A 440 -14.17 0.72 -27.45
CA TYR A 440 -14.79 1.13 -26.18
C TYR A 440 -16.07 0.34 -25.88
N LYS A 441 -16.03 -0.97 -26.11
CA LYS A 441 -17.20 -1.88 -26.07
C LYS A 441 -17.90 -1.90 -24.71
N ASP A 442 -17.15 -1.93 -23.61
CA ASP A 442 -17.72 -1.99 -22.26
C ASP A 442 -18.54 -0.72 -21.94
N LEU A 443 -18.00 0.45 -22.29
CA LEU A 443 -18.69 1.72 -22.16
C LEU A 443 -19.95 1.80 -23.03
N LEU A 444 -19.86 1.33 -24.29
CA LEU A 444 -20.98 1.32 -25.23
C LEU A 444 -22.11 0.41 -24.75
N LYS A 445 -21.79 -0.78 -24.21
CA LYS A 445 -22.78 -1.67 -23.57
C LYS A 445 -23.49 -1.00 -22.40
N LEU A 446 -22.77 -0.30 -21.53
CA LEU A 446 -23.39 0.47 -20.43
C LEU A 446 -24.29 1.60 -20.92
N ALA A 447 -24.02 2.13 -22.11
CA ALA A 447 -24.83 3.17 -22.75
C ALA A 447 -26.08 2.62 -23.47
N GLY A 448 -26.28 1.30 -23.46
CA GLY A 448 -27.42 0.63 -24.09
C GLY A 448 -27.13 0.04 -25.47
N ALA A 449 -25.88 0.03 -25.94
CA ALA A 449 -25.54 -0.53 -27.24
C ALA A 449 -25.93 -2.00 -27.32
N HIS A 450 -26.57 -2.34 -28.43
CA HIS A 450 -26.98 -3.70 -28.74
C HIS A 450 -25.78 -4.46 -29.28
N GLU A 451 -25.68 -5.73 -28.94
CA GLU A 451 -24.77 -6.65 -29.60
C GLU A 451 -25.65 -7.65 -30.34
N LEU A 452 -25.39 -7.83 -31.63
CA LEU A 452 -25.99 -8.93 -32.35
C LEU A 452 -25.55 -10.20 -31.63
N GLU A 453 -26.48 -10.87 -30.95
CA GLU A 453 -26.25 -12.21 -30.45
C GLU A 453 -26.03 -13.08 -31.67
N GLU A 454 -24.77 -13.43 -31.93
CA GLU A 454 -24.50 -14.58 -32.80
C GLU A 454 -25.28 -15.73 -32.18
N ILE A 455 -26.23 -16.27 -32.95
CA ILE A 455 -26.81 -17.56 -32.63
C ILE A 455 -25.59 -18.46 -32.55
N ASN A 456 -25.24 -18.85 -31.34
CA ASN A 456 -24.28 -19.92 -31.11
C ASN A 456 -25.01 -21.13 -31.65
N VAL A 457 -24.87 -21.36 -32.95
CA VAL A 457 -25.43 -22.53 -33.58
C VAL A 457 -24.70 -23.65 -32.88
N ASN A 458 -25.40 -24.29 -31.93
CA ASN A 458 -24.87 -25.47 -31.27
C ASN A 458 -24.32 -26.35 -32.40
N GLU A 459 -23.17 -26.97 -32.23
CA GLU A 459 -22.64 -27.93 -33.22
C GLU A 459 -23.69 -29.00 -33.64
N TYR A 460 -24.78 -29.14 -32.88
CA TYR A 460 -25.96 -29.94 -33.18
C TYR A 460 -26.94 -29.37 -34.23
N ASP A 461 -27.00 -28.06 -34.47
CA ASP A 461 -27.96 -27.41 -35.38
C ASP A 461 -27.37 -27.17 -36.79
N LEU A 462 -26.06 -27.31 -36.96
CA LEU A 462 -25.42 -27.45 -38.28
C LEU A 462 -25.25 -28.94 -38.58
N ILE A 463 -26.33 -29.58 -39.02
CA ILE A 463 -26.26 -30.81 -39.81
C ILE A 463 -25.64 -30.44 -41.17
N HIS A 464 -24.35 -30.11 -41.17
CA HIS A 464 -23.48 -30.52 -42.24
C HIS A 464 -22.92 -31.86 -41.82
N ASP A 465 -23.16 -32.89 -42.64
CA ASP A 465 -22.57 -34.22 -42.55
C ASP A 465 -21.03 -34.14 -42.50
N TYR A 466 -20.45 -33.74 -41.37
CA TYR A 466 -19.11 -34.14 -40.99
C TYR A 466 -19.19 -35.58 -40.55
N HIS A 467 -19.24 -36.49 -41.53
CA HIS A 467 -18.85 -37.86 -41.30
C HIS A 467 -17.35 -37.85 -41.00
N ASP A 468 -16.97 -37.71 -39.73
CA ASP A 468 -15.65 -38.18 -39.32
C ASP A 468 -15.65 -39.70 -39.54
N GLN A 469 -15.05 -40.10 -40.66
CA GLN A 469 -14.94 -41.50 -41.05
C GLN A 469 -14.27 -42.33 -39.95
N LYS A 470 -13.44 -41.72 -39.10
CA LYS A 470 -12.82 -42.36 -37.93
C LYS A 470 -13.87 -42.73 -36.89
N ASP A 471 -14.73 -41.81 -36.50
CA ASP A 471 -15.77 -42.04 -35.49
C ASP A 471 -16.86 -42.99 -36.02
N LEU A 472 -17.22 -42.86 -37.30
CA LEU A 472 -18.12 -43.80 -37.96
C LEU A 472 -17.54 -45.23 -37.97
N LEU A 473 -16.24 -45.38 -38.28
CA LEU A 473 -15.57 -46.68 -38.28
C LEU A 473 -15.50 -47.26 -36.87
N HIS A 474 -15.01 -46.49 -35.89
CA HIS A 474 -14.89 -46.92 -34.49
C HIS A 474 -16.25 -47.36 -33.93
N ASN A 475 -17.29 -46.52 -34.04
CA ASN A 475 -18.62 -46.82 -33.53
C ASN A 475 -19.24 -48.06 -34.21
N ASN A 476 -19.03 -48.23 -35.52
CA ASN A 476 -19.55 -49.40 -36.22
C ASN A 476 -18.81 -50.70 -35.88
N LEU A 477 -17.48 -50.66 -35.70
CA LEU A 477 -16.70 -51.83 -35.26
C LEU A 477 -17.13 -52.28 -33.86
N LEU A 478 -17.25 -51.33 -32.92
CA LEU A 478 -17.69 -51.60 -31.55
C LEU A 478 -19.15 -52.12 -31.50
N LYS A 479 -20.06 -51.50 -32.26
CA LYS A 479 -21.46 -51.95 -32.36
C LYS A 479 -21.58 -53.37 -32.90
N ARG A 480 -20.73 -53.76 -33.86
CA ARG A 480 -20.69 -55.13 -34.40
C ARG A 480 -20.17 -56.14 -33.37
N LEU A 481 -19.12 -55.79 -32.64
CA LEU A 481 -18.60 -56.60 -31.52
C LEU A 481 -19.69 -56.86 -30.46
N ILE A 482 -20.46 -55.83 -30.09
CA ILE A 482 -21.46 -55.93 -29.01
C ILE A 482 -22.76 -56.63 -29.46
N ARG A 483 -23.31 -56.29 -30.64
CA ARG A 483 -24.68 -56.71 -31.01
C ARG A 483 -24.76 -58.06 -31.71
N HIS A 484 -23.67 -58.55 -32.31
CA HIS A 484 -23.75 -59.71 -33.19
C HIS A 484 -22.56 -60.67 -33.00
N PRO A 485 -22.50 -61.42 -31.88
CA PRO A 485 -21.38 -62.31 -31.59
C PRO A 485 -21.16 -63.40 -32.65
N ASP A 486 -22.23 -63.94 -33.26
CA ASP A 486 -22.17 -65.02 -34.27
C ASP A 486 -22.46 -64.51 -35.70
N THR A 487 -21.67 -63.56 -36.22
CA THR A 487 -21.78 -63.17 -37.65
C THR A 487 -20.69 -63.81 -38.50
N LYS A 488 -20.99 -63.96 -39.80
CA LYS A 488 -19.99 -64.35 -40.82
C LYS A 488 -18.84 -63.34 -40.96
N HIS A 489 -18.94 -62.16 -40.35
CA HIS A 489 -17.91 -61.12 -40.39
C HIS A 489 -16.87 -61.26 -39.28
N HIS A 490 -17.13 -62.11 -38.27
CA HIS A 490 -16.16 -62.46 -37.24
C HIS A 490 -15.37 -63.69 -37.70
N ASP A 491 -14.07 -63.54 -37.87
CA ASP A 491 -13.15 -64.60 -38.32
C ASP A 491 -12.49 -65.34 -37.16
N VAL A 492 -12.71 -64.88 -35.92
CA VAL A 492 -12.38 -65.61 -34.68
C VAL A 492 -13.55 -65.60 -33.73
N ILE A 493 -13.78 -66.73 -33.06
CA ILE A 493 -14.75 -66.89 -31.97
C ILE A 493 -14.00 -67.35 -30.72
N PHE A 494 -14.12 -66.58 -29.65
CA PHE A 494 -13.65 -66.99 -28.33
C PHE A 494 -14.76 -67.73 -27.59
N ILE A 495 -14.44 -68.88 -27.02
CA ILE A 495 -15.29 -69.64 -26.11
C ILE A 495 -14.71 -69.42 -24.72
N VAL A 496 -15.39 -68.63 -23.90
CA VAL A 496 -14.85 -68.08 -22.65
C VAL A 496 -15.63 -68.59 -21.44
N GLY A 497 -14.87 -68.95 -20.40
CA GLY A 497 -15.38 -69.44 -19.12
C GLY A 497 -15.96 -70.86 -19.19
N GLU A 498 -16.24 -71.44 -18.02
CA GLU A 498 -16.82 -72.79 -17.89
C GLU A 498 -18.19 -72.91 -18.58
N GLU A 499 -18.95 -71.81 -18.64
CA GLU A 499 -20.24 -71.72 -19.33
C GLU A 499 -20.11 -71.76 -20.87
N GLY A 500 -18.89 -71.63 -21.41
CA GLY A 500 -18.62 -71.71 -22.85
C GLY A 500 -19.19 -70.53 -23.64
N THR A 501 -19.16 -69.31 -23.08
CA THR A 501 -19.72 -68.11 -23.71
C THR A 501 -19.02 -67.81 -25.03
N ARG A 502 -19.77 -67.72 -26.13
CA ARG A 502 -19.24 -67.41 -27.46
C ARG A 502 -19.15 -65.91 -27.70
N ILE A 503 -17.96 -65.41 -28.02
CA ILE A 503 -17.70 -64.00 -28.34
C ILE A 503 -16.92 -63.93 -29.66
N GLY A 504 -17.59 -63.51 -30.74
CA GLY A 504 -16.94 -63.31 -32.03
C GLY A 504 -16.24 -61.96 -32.13
N ALA A 505 -15.09 -61.93 -32.78
CA ALA A 505 -14.29 -60.73 -33.00
C ALA A 505 -13.56 -60.77 -34.37
N SER A 506 -12.75 -59.74 -34.64
CA SER A 506 -11.92 -59.65 -35.85
C SER A 506 -10.45 -59.86 -35.52
N ARG A 507 -9.79 -60.86 -36.14
CA ARG A 507 -8.35 -61.10 -35.99
C ARG A 507 -7.53 -59.88 -36.38
N TYR A 508 -7.94 -59.16 -37.42
CA TYR A 508 -7.26 -57.95 -37.89
C TYR A 508 -7.31 -56.81 -36.87
N VAL A 509 -8.50 -56.52 -36.32
CA VAL A 509 -8.66 -55.46 -35.31
C VAL A 509 -7.87 -55.80 -34.04
N LEU A 510 -7.94 -57.06 -33.59
CA LEU A 510 -7.23 -57.50 -32.39
C LEU A 510 -5.71 -57.52 -32.58
N SER A 511 -5.21 -57.93 -33.74
CA SER A 511 -3.78 -57.88 -34.06
C SER A 511 -3.26 -56.45 -34.13
N ALA A 512 -4.05 -55.52 -34.66
CA ALA A 512 -3.69 -54.10 -34.70
C ALA A 512 -3.64 -53.46 -33.30
N ALA A 513 -4.47 -53.93 -32.36
CA ALA A 513 -4.55 -53.40 -31.01
C ALA A 513 -3.64 -54.12 -29.99
N SER A 514 -3.16 -55.33 -30.29
CA SER A 514 -2.43 -56.17 -29.34
C SER A 514 -1.41 -57.09 -30.04
N GLU A 515 -0.14 -56.93 -29.67
CA GLU A 515 0.97 -57.79 -30.14
C GLU A 515 0.77 -59.27 -29.75
N TYR A 516 0.03 -59.54 -28.66
CA TYR A 516 -0.32 -60.90 -28.26
C TYR A 516 -1.22 -61.58 -29.30
N PHE A 517 -2.27 -60.88 -29.74
CA PHE A 517 -3.18 -61.42 -30.77
C PHE A 517 -2.53 -61.44 -32.15
N GLU A 518 -1.65 -60.48 -32.45
CA GLU A 518 -0.84 -60.53 -33.68
C GLU A 518 0.03 -61.79 -33.72
N LYS A 519 0.76 -62.10 -32.64
CA LYS A 519 1.55 -63.35 -32.55
C LYS A 519 0.67 -64.59 -32.62
N MET A 520 -0.50 -64.57 -31.99
CA MET A 520 -1.44 -65.69 -31.98
C MET A 520 -1.99 -65.98 -33.38
N PHE A 521 -2.34 -64.95 -34.16
CA PHE A 521 -2.98 -65.13 -35.47
C PHE A 521 -1.98 -65.15 -36.64
N CYS A 522 -0.77 -64.63 -36.47
CA CYS A 522 0.25 -64.57 -37.52
C CYS A 522 1.49 -65.44 -37.23
N GLY A 523 1.58 -66.09 -36.06
CA GLY A 523 2.77 -66.83 -35.59
C GLY A 523 2.87 -68.31 -36.01
N HIS A 524 2.16 -68.74 -37.06
CA HIS A 524 2.13 -70.13 -37.53
C HIS A 524 1.59 -71.16 -36.51
N THR A 525 0.67 -70.76 -35.64
CA THR A 525 -0.05 -71.65 -34.71
C THR A 525 -1.33 -72.22 -35.34
N ALA A 526 -2.04 -73.12 -34.65
CA ALA A 526 -3.32 -73.66 -35.14
C ALA A 526 -4.38 -72.55 -35.38
N GLU A 527 -4.24 -71.42 -34.69
CA GLU A 527 -5.10 -70.24 -34.79
C GLU A 527 -4.74 -69.31 -35.95
N SER A 528 -3.65 -69.59 -36.66
CA SER A 528 -3.18 -68.86 -37.84
C SER A 528 -3.66 -69.45 -39.17
N GLU A 529 -4.55 -70.46 -39.14
CA GLU A 529 -5.09 -71.04 -40.36
C GLU A 529 -5.89 -70.00 -41.18
N ASP A 530 -5.54 -69.88 -42.46
CA ASP A 530 -6.21 -69.01 -43.42
C ASP A 530 -7.58 -69.56 -43.84
N ASN A 531 -8.55 -68.66 -44.07
CA ASN A 531 -9.87 -68.95 -44.64
C ASN A 531 -10.82 -69.85 -43.82
N ARG A 532 -10.57 -70.05 -42.52
CA ARG A 532 -11.53 -70.68 -41.60
C ARG A 532 -11.81 -69.77 -40.40
N GLN A 533 -13.04 -69.81 -39.90
CA GLN A 533 -13.37 -69.22 -38.60
C GLN A 533 -12.70 -70.07 -37.51
N VAL A 534 -11.83 -69.44 -36.73
CA VAL A 534 -11.05 -70.11 -35.67
C VAL A 534 -11.81 -70.03 -34.35
N GLU A 535 -11.87 -71.13 -33.61
CA GLU A 535 -12.39 -71.16 -32.24
C GLU A 535 -11.24 -71.21 -31.24
N VAL A 536 -11.20 -70.24 -30.32
CA VAL A 536 -10.20 -70.14 -29.26
C VAL A 536 -10.87 -70.39 -27.92
N ARG A 537 -10.41 -71.39 -27.17
CA ARG A 537 -10.95 -71.70 -25.83
C ARG A 537 -10.16 -71.03 -24.73
N LEU A 538 -10.88 -70.34 -23.84
CA LEU A 538 -10.37 -69.59 -22.70
C LEU A 538 -11.16 -69.99 -21.45
N ASP A 539 -11.00 -71.25 -21.04
CA ASP A 539 -11.81 -71.88 -20.00
C ASP A 539 -11.56 -71.25 -18.60
N TYR A 540 -10.37 -70.68 -18.38
CA TYR A 540 -9.91 -70.11 -17.11
C TYR A 540 -10.19 -68.60 -16.96
N ILE A 541 -10.91 -67.99 -17.90
CA ILE A 541 -11.18 -66.54 -17.91
C ILE A 541 -12.69 -66.30 -17.76
N GLN A 542 -13.08 -65.36 -16.91
CA GLN A 542 -14.48 -64.94 -16.79
C GLN A 542 -14.96 -64.18 -18.05
N SER A 543 -16.15 -64.54 -18.54
CA SER A 543 -16.73 -63.99 -19.77
C SER A 543 -16.85 -62.46 -19.76
N ASN A 544 -17.27 -61.86 -18.65
CA ASN A 544 -17.45 -60.41 -18.53
C ASN A 544 -16.11 -59.67 -18.55
N SER A 545 -15.09 -60.18 -17.85
CA SER A 545 -13.73 -59.62 -17.87
C SER A 545 -13.15 -59.64 -19.28
N PHE A 546 -13.34 -60.74 -20.01
CA PHE A 546 -12.88 -60.83 -21.39
C PHE A 546 -13.65 -59.92 -22.34
N GLN A 547 -14.96 -59.74 -22.13
CA GLN A 547 -15.77 -58.82 -22.93
C GLN A 547 -15.33 -57.36 -22.74
N VAL A 548 -15.04 -56.94 -21.50
CA VAL A 548 -14.48 -55.60 -21.23
C VAL A 548 -13.12 -55.44 -21.89
N PHE A 549 -12.27 -56.45 -21.81
CA PHE A 549 -10.96 -56.45 -22.46
C PHE A 549 -11.06 -56.24 -23.98
N LEU A 550 -11.95 -56.97 -24.66
CA LEU A 550 -12.16 -56.82 -26.10
C LEU A 550 -12.72 -55.45 -26.48
N ARG A 551 -13.69 -54.93 -25.70
CA ARG A 551 -14.25 -53.58 -25.93
C ARG A 551 -13.17 -52.49 -25.84
N TRP A 552 -12.28 -52.60 -24.85
CA TRP A 552 -11.14 -51.71 -24.70
C TRP A 552 -10.17 -51.80 -25.88
N LEU A 553 -9.86 -53.01 -26.37
CA LEU A 553 -9.03 -53.20 -27.57
C LEU A 553 -9.67 -52.62 -28.85
N TYR A 554 -11.00 -52.52 -28.90
CA TYR A 554 -11.72 -51.87 -29.99
C TYR A 554 -11.76 -50.33 -29.86
N GLY A 555 -11.10 -49.77 -28.84
CA GLY A 555 -10.89 -48.35 -28.63
C GLY A 555 -11.87 -47.68 -27.67
N GLU A 556 -12.71 -48.45 -26.98
CA GLU A 556 -13.62 -47.89 -25.98
C GLU A 556 -12.89 -47.57 -24.66
N SER A 557 -13.33 -46.53 -23.96
CA SER A 557 -12.75 -46.17 -22.66
C SER A 557 -12.99 -47.29 -21.62
N PHE A 558 -12.14 -47.37 -20.59
CA PHE A 558 -12.28 -48.40 -19.55
C PHE A 558 -13.62 -48.26 -18.80
N GLU A 559 -14.07 -47.03 -18.58
CA GLU A 559 -15.32 -46.70 -17.90
C GLU A 559 -16.55 -47.15 -18.70
N GLU A 560 -16.58 -46.86 -20.01
CA GLU A 560 -17.67 -47.27 -20.90
C GLU A 560 -17.66 -48.78 -21.16
N ALA A 561 -16.47 -49.37 -21.31
CA ALA A 561 -16.31 -50.81 -21.46
C ALA A 561 -16.81 -51.55 -20.21
N SER A 562 -16.54 -51.03 -19.01
CA SER A 562 -16.96 -51.62 -17.73
C SER A 562 -18.45 -51.39 -17.40
N SER A 563 -19.15 -50.52 -18.14
CA SER A 563 -20.58 -50.24 -17.90
C SER A 563 -21.52 -51.44 -18.02
N ILE A 564 -21.10 -52.54 -18.68
CA ILE A 564 -21.88 -53.78 -18.74
C ILE A 564 -22.09 -54.42 -17.36
N LEU A 565 -21.17 -54.17 -16.43
CA LEU A 565 -21.25 -54.69 -15.07
C LEU A 565 -22.38 -54.01 -14.28
N ARG A 566 -22.72 -52.76 -14.61
CA ARG A 566 -23.78 -51.99 -13.93
C ARG A 566 -25.20 -52.45 -14.25
N LYS A 567 -25.41 -53.20 -15.34
CA LYS A 567 -26.75 -53.61 -15.78
C LYS A 567 -27.32 -54.82 -15.02
N ARG A 568 -26.57 -55.44 -14.11
CA ARG A 568 -26.92 -56.74 -13.54
C ARG A 568 -27.37 -56.80 -12.09
N THR A 569 -27.31 -55.75 -11.27
CA THR A 569 -27.44 -55.96 -9.82
C THR A 569 -28.71 -55.39 -9.18
N GLU A 570 -29.66 -56.29 -8.96
CA GLU A 570 -30.41 -56.44 -7.69
C GLU A 570 -29.76 -57.56 -6.83
N GLU A 571 -28.43 -57.73 -6.88
CA GLU A 571 -27.72 -58.77 -6.12
C GLU A 571 -27.01 -58.16 -4.90
N GLU A 572 -27.12 -58.84 -3.75
CA GLU A 572 -26.72 -58.38 -2.41
C GLU A 572 -25.18 -58.25 -2.21
N ASN A 573 -24.34 -58.43 -3.23
CA ASN A 573 -22.87 -58.41 -3.08
C ASN A 573 -22.11 -57.88 -4.32
N TYR A 574 -22.47 -56.68 -4.80
CA TYR A 574 -21.82 -56.03 -5.96
C TYR A 574 -20.30 -55.83 -5.76
N ASP A 575 -19.86 -55.48 -4.55
CA ASP A 575 -18.46 -55.15 -4.27
C ASP A 575 -17.52 -56.36 -4.43
N SER A 576 -17.95 -57.54 -3.97
CA SER A 576 -17.19 -58.79 -4.15
C SER A 576 -17.11 -59.17 -5.63
N TYR A 577 -18.24 -59.10 -6.33
CA TYR A 577 -18.31 -59.43 -7.75
C TYR A 577 -17.44 -58.50 -8.61
N TYR A 578 -17.43 -57.20 -8.29
CA TYR A 578 -16.65 -56.22 -9.01
C TYR A 578 -15.14 -56.37 -8.76
N LEU A 579 -14.75 -56.71 -7.53
CA LEU A 579 -13.36 -57.07 -7.20
C LEU A 579 -12.89 -58.31 -7.97
N ASP A 580 -13.71 -59.37 -8.01
CA ASP A 580 -13.42 -60.58 -8.78
C ASP A 580 -13.23 -60.26 -10.27
N PHE A 581 -14.08 -59.40 -10.83
CA PHE A 581 -13.94 -58.91 -12.21
C PHE A 581 -12.58 -58.24 -12.44
N LEU A 582 -12.17 -57.32 -11.55
CA LEU A 582 -10.90 -56.58 -11.67
C LEU A 582 -9.70 -57.52 -11.57
N VAL A 583 -9.73 -58.49 -10.68
CA VAL A 583 -8.68 -59.51 -10.51
C VAL A 583 -8.58 -60.39 -11.76
N ASN A 584 -9.72 -60.83 -12.31
CA ASN A 584 -9.73 -61.59 -13.56
C ASN A 584 -9.23 -60.75 -14.74
N LEU A 585 -9.59 -59.47 -14.82
CA LEU A 585 -9.08 -58.58 -15.85
C LEU A 585 -7.57 -58.35 -15.71
N LEU A 586 -7.06 -58.24 -14.48
CA LEU A 586 -5.62 -58.15 -14.21
C LEU A 586 -4.88 -59.38 -14.76
N LYS A 587 -5.40 -60.59 -14.54
CA LYS A 587 -4.87 -61.84 -15.11
C LYS A 587 -4.85 -61.79 -16.64
N ILE A 588 -5.94 -61.38 -17.28
CA ILE A 588 -6.04 -61.26 -18.75
C ILE A 588 -4.97 -60.30 -19.28
N THR A 589 -4.78 -59.16 -18.63
CA THR A 589 -3.80 -58.16 -19.06
C THR A 589 -2.36 -58.62 -18.87
N ASP A 590 -2.07 -59.47 -17.88
CA ASP A 590 -0.74 -60.08 -17.74
C ASP A 590 -0.47 -61.13 -18.82
N ILE A 591 -1.44 -62.03 -19.07
CA ILE A 591 -1.33 -63.07 -20.11
C ILE A 591 -1.14 -62.46 -21.50
N SER A 592 -1.91 -61.42 -21.80
CA SER A 592 -1.85 -60.72 -23.09
C SER A 592 -0.72 -59.68 -23.18
N GLY A 593 0.04 -59.45 -22.10
CA GLY A 593 1.08 -58.42 -22.06
C GLY A 593 0.56 -56.98 -22.25
N CYS A 594 -0.73 -56.74 -22.01
CA CYS A 594 -1.39 -55.45 -22.25
C CYS A 594 -1.11 -54.45 -21.11
N LYS A 595 0.11 -53.92 -21.06
CA LYS A 595 0.58 -53.02 -20.00
C LYS A 595 -0.30 -51.78 -19.75
N PRO A 596 -0.81 -51.05 -20.76
CA PRO A 596 -1.60 -49.83 -20.51
C PRO A 596 -2.89 -50.12 -19.73
N LEU A 597 -3.62 -51.17 -20.11
CA LEU A 597 -4.83 -51.57 -19.39
C LEU A 597 -4.50 -52.18 -18.02
N LYS A 598 -3.42 -52.96 -17.92
CA LYS A 598 -2.92 -53.48 -16.63
C LYS A 598 -2.69 -52.36 -15.63
N ASP A 599 -2.01 -51.31 -16.06
CA ASP A 599 -1.74 -50.11 -15.26
C ASP A 599 -3.04 -49.41 -14.80
N ILE A 600 -4.06 -49.34 -15.67
CA ILE A 600 -5.37 -48.77 -15.33
C ILE A 600 -6.04 -49.62 -14.25
N VAL A 601 -6.08 -50.95 -14.43
CA VAL A 601 -6.71 -51.89 -13.49
C VAL A 601 -6.01 -51.85 -12.12
N GLU A 602 -4.67 -51.83 -12.09
CA GLU A 602 -3.91 -51.67 -10.84
C GLU A 602 -4.30 -50.38 -10.10
N ILE A 603 -4.42 -49.26 -10.82
CA ILE A 603 -4.82 -47.97 -10.25
C ILE A 603 -6.27 -48.01 -9.75
N THR A 604 -7.18 -48.65 -10.48
CA THR A 604 -8.59 -48.79 -10.08
C THR A 604 -8.71 -49.56 -8.77
N ILE A 605 -8.05 -50.71 -8.65
CA ILE A 605 -8.02 -51.51 -7.41
C ILE A 605 -7.49 -50.67 -6.23
N MET A 606 -6.44 -49.88 -6.46
CA MET A 606 -5.84 -49.03 -5.42
C MET A 606 -6.75 -47.86 -5.00
N LYS A 607 -7.47 -47.23 -5.95
CA LYS A 607 -8.25 -46.01 -5.70
C LYS A 607 -9.65 -46.28 -5.15
N GLU A 608 -10.28 -47.38 -5.54
CA GLU A 608 -11.67 -47.67 -5.20
C GLU A 608 -11.82 -48.39 -3.84
N GLY A 609 -10.76 -48.40 -3.02
CA GLY A 609 -10.80 -49.00 -1.68
C GLY A 609 -10.88 -50.52 -1.67
N CYS A 610 -10.58 -51.17 -2.81
CA CYS A 610 -10.63 -52.62 -2.94
C CYS A 610 -9.57 -53.33 -2.08
N VAL A 611 -8.48 -52.65 -1.73
CA VAL A 611 -7.46 -53.14 -0.80
C VAL A 611 -7.83 -52.73 0.63
N ASN A 612 -8.10 -53.70 1.49
CA ASN A 612 -8.48 -53.48 2.89
C ASN A 612 -7.81 -54.50 3.83
N ILE A 613 -8.02 -54.35 5.15
CA ILE A 613 -7.39 -55.18 6.18
C ILE A 613 -7.70 -56.68 5.99
N ASN A 614 -8.87 -57.01 5.45
CA ASN A 614 -9.31 -58.40 5.30
C ASN A 614 -8.66 -59.09 4.10
N ASN A 615 -8.38 -58.38 3.01
CA ASN A 615 -7.99 -58.99 1.72
C ASN A 615 -6.59 -58.60 1.20
N VAL A 616 -5.83 -57.77 1.93
CA VAL A 616 -4.56 -57.22 1.42
C VAL A 616 -3.49 -58.27 1.14
N LEU A 617 -3.49 -59.40 1.84
CA LEU A 617 -2.49 -60.46 1.64
C LEU A 617 -2.78 -61.22 0.33
N GLU A 618 -4.04 -61.54 0.07
CA GLU A 618 -4.53 -62.12 -1.17
C GLU A 618 -4.30 -61.17 -2.35
N MET A 619 -4.55 -59.87 -2.17
CA MET A 619 -4.23 -58.85 -3.18
C MET A 619 -2.73 -58.81 -3.49
N SER A 620 -1.88 -58.94 -2.47
CA SER A 620 -0.43 -58.95 -2.65
C SER A 620 0.02 -60.18 -3.43
N GLU A 621 -0.52 -61.36 -3.10
CA GLU A 621 -0.25 -62.60 -3.83
C GLU A 621 -0.73 -62.52 -5.28
N TRP A 622 -1.94 -61.99 -5.52
CA TRP A 622 -2.47 -61.79 -6.87
C TRP A 622 -1.65 -60.78 -7.67
N ALA A 623 -1.19 -59.71 -7.02
CA ALA A 623 -0.29 -58.74 -7.65
C ALA A 623 1.03 -59.40 -8.06
N ASP A 624 1.57 -60.30 -7.23
CA ASP A 624 2.77 -61.05 -7.54
C ASP A 624 2.58 -62.03 -8.69
N ASN A 625 1.53 -62.84 -8.62
CA ASN A 625 1.19 -63.82 -9.66
C ASN A 625 0.93 -63.15 -11.01
N CYS A 626 0.34 -61.95 -11.00
CA CYS A 626 0.08 -61.18 -12.22
C CYS A 626 1.18 -60.17 -12.55
N LYS A 627 2.35 -60.17 -11.90
CA LYS A 627 3.45 -59.20 -12.14
C LYS A 627 2.99 -57.73 -12.13
N ALA A 628 2.07 -57.38 -11.26
CA ALA A 628 1.42 -56.08 -11.12
C ALA A 628 2.18 -55.22 -10.09
N LEU A 629 3.24 -54.53 -10.56
CA LEU A 629 4.21 -53.89 -9.67
C LEU A 629 3.63 -52.70 -8.87
N LYS A 630 2.70 -51.93 -9.44
CA LYS A 630 2.11 -50.77 -8.75
C LYS A 630 1.19 -51.24 -7.63
N LEU A 631 0.37 -52.25 -7.90
CA LEU A 631 -0.50 -52.86 -6.90
C LEU A 631 0.33 -53.55 -5.81
N LYS A 632 1.37 -54.31 -6.18
CA LYS A 632 2.29 -54.95 -5.22
C LYS A 632 2.90 -53.93 -4.26
N ASN A 633 3.50 -52.86 -4.79
CA ASN A 633 4.11 -51.82 -3.97
C ASN A 633 3.08 -51.12 -3.05
N HIS A 634 1.83 -50.98 -3.52
CA HIS A 634 0.74 -50.44 -2.71
C HIS A 634 0.36 -51.39 -1.56
N CYS A 635 0.20 -52.69 -1.84
CA CYS A 635 -0.07 -53.72 -0.84
C CYS A 635 1.04 -53.81 0.21
N GLU A 636 2.32 -53.85 -0.20
CA GLU A 636 3.46 -53.84 0.73
C GLU A 636 3.44 -52.61 1.65
N LYS A 637 3.17 -51.43 1.09
CA LYS A 637 3.04 -50.20 1.89
C LYS A 637 1.84 -50.27 2.85
N PHE A 638 0.70 -50.79 2.40
CA PHE A 638 -0.49 -50.95 3.22
C PHE A 638 -0.25 -51.93 4.37
N ILE A 639 0.41 -53.06 4.11
CA ILE A 639 0.78 -54.07 5.11
C ILE A 639 1.71 -53.45 6.15
N ASN A 640 2.75 -52.73 5.72
CA ASN A 640 3.70 -52.10 6.63
C ASN A 640 3.06 -51.07 7.57
N LEU A 641 2.10 -50.28 7.08
CA LEU A 641 1.40 -49.26 7.87
C LEU A 641 0.37 -49.85 8.84
N ASN A 642 -0.21 -51.01 8.52
CA ASN A 642 -1.34 -51.59 9.28
C ASN A 642 -1.02 -52.96 9.90
N ARG A 643 0.26 -53.32 9.99
CA ARG A 643 0.74 -54.66 10.37
C ARG A 643 0.08 -55.23 11.62
N GLY A 644 -0.10 -54.42 12.67
CA GLY A 644 -0.73 -54.84 13.93
C GLY A 644 -2.19 -55.26 13.76
N LEU A 645 -2.98 -54.47 13.01
CA LEU A 645 -4.40 -54.73 12.76
C LEU A 645 -4.61 -55.94 11.84
N ILE A 646 -3.75 -56.09 10.83
CA ILE A 646 -3.81 -57.24 9.92
C ILE A 646 -3.48 -58.53 10.68
N LEU A 647 -2.48 -58.50 11.57
CA LEU A 647 -2.12 -59.66 12.39
C LEU A 647 -3.24 -60.07 13.36
N GLU A 648 -3.88 -59.11 14.03
CA GLU A 648 -5.03 -59.36 14.91
C GLU A 648 -6.21 -59.97 14.13
N LYS A 649 -6.51 -59.44 12.94
CA LYS A 649 -7.61 -59.94 12.11
C LYS A 649 -7.35 -61.36 11.58
N ARG A 650 -6.11 -61.69 11.23
CA ARG A 650 -5.76 -63.04 10.77
C ARG A 650 -5.78 -64.07 11.89
N LEU A 651 -5.38 -63.69 13.10
CA LEU A 651 -5.55 -64.54 14.29
C LEU A 651 -7.04 -64.84 14.54
N GLU A 652 -7.91 -63.84 14.41
CA GLU A 652 -9.36 -64.02 14.50
C GLU A 652 -9.90 -65.00 13.44
N PHE A 653 -9.40 -64.96 12.20
CA PHE A 653 -9.79 -65.94 11.17
C PHE A 653 -9.29 -67.36 11.48
N CYS A 654 -8.05 -67.53 11.98
CA CYS A 654 -7.56 -68.84 12.41
C CYS A 654 -8.37 -69.45 13.57
N GLU A 655 -8.82 -68.61 14.52
CA GLU A 655 -9.66 -69.03 15.65
C GLU A 655 -11.07 -69.44 15.21
N ASN A 656 -11.61 -68.79 14.17
CA ASN A 656 -12.96 -69.01 13.67
C ASN A 656 -13.04 -69.97 12.45
N ALA A 657 -11.92 -70.53 11.99
CA ALA A 657 -11.86 -71.43 10.83
C ALA A 657 -12.78 -72.64 10.99
N ILE A 658 -13.58 -72.91 9.95
CA ILE A 658 -14.67 -73.90 9.96
C ILE A 658 -14.12 -75.31 9.66
N ASN A 659 -12.97 -75.40 9.01
CA ASN A 659 -12.27 -76.66 8.71
C ASN A 659 -10.74 -76.53 8.80
N ASP A 660 -10.04 -77.67 8.74
CA ASP A 660 -8.57 -77.71 8.87
C ASP A 660 -7.84 -77.10 7.66
N GLU A 661 -8.47 -77.06 6.48
CA GLU A 661 -7.90 -76.50 5.24
C GLU A 661 -7.86 -74.96 5.31
N GLU A 662 -8.96 -74.33 5.71
CA GLU A 662 -9.08 -72.88 5.96
C GLU A 662 -8.11 -72.43 7.06
N ARG A 663 -7.97 -73.23 8.12
CA ARG A 663 -6.99 -72.95 9.19
C ARG A 663 -5.55 -73.02 8.68
N GLU A 664 -5.25 -73.94 7.76
CA GLU A 664 -3.92 -74.07 7.17
C GLU A 664 -3.60 -72.89 6.21
N GLU A 665 -4.56 -72.46 5.40
CA GLU A 665 -4.44 -71.28 4.53
C GLU A 665 -4.18 -70.00 5.32
N GLU A 666 -4.98 -69.73 6.35
CA GLU A 666 -4.79 -68.55 7.21
C GLU A 666 -3.46 -68.62 7.99
N SER A 667 -3.02 -69.81 8.39
CA SER A 667 -1.70 -70.01 9.01
C SER A 667 -0.54 -69.71 8.05
N LYS A 668 -0.69 -70.03 6.75
CA LYS A 668 0.30 -69.67 5.72
C LYS A 668 0.37 -68.15 5.55
N MET A 669 -0.78 -67.48 5.52
CA MET A 669 -0.88 -66.01 5.44
C MET A 669 -0.26 -65.31 6.66
N LEU A 670 -0.46 -65.84 7.87
CA LEU A 670 0.20 -65.35 9.09
C LEU A 670 1.72 -65.47 9.01
N ASN A 671 2.25 -66.57 8.48
CA ASN A 671 3.68 -66.76 8.32
C ASN A 671 4.30 -65.72 7.36
N ILE A 672 3.56 -65.21 6.37
CA ILE A 672 4.02 -64.12 5.48
C ILE A 672 4.22 -62.81 6.26
N ILE A 673 3.38 -62.53 7.27
CA ILE A 673 3.48 -61.35 8.13
C ILE A 673 4.57 -61.51 9.20
N LEU A 674 4.80 -62.74 9.67
CA LEU A 674 5.78 -63.01 10.74
C LEU A 674 7.23 -63.11 10.21
N ASN A 675 7.41 -63.52 8.95
CA ASN A 675 8.73 -63.73 8.34
C ASN A 675 9.24 -62.55 7.49
N ASN A 676 8.41 -61.53 7.23
CA ASN A 676 8.79 -60.23 6.64
C ASN A 676 8.70 -59.12 7.69
#